data_AF-A0A1Q3HES3-F1
#
_entry.id   AF-A0A1Q3HES3-F1
#
_cell.length_a   1.000
_cell.length_b   1.000
_cell.length_c   1.000
_cell.angle_alpha   90.00
_cell.angle_beta   90.00
_cell.angle_gamma   90.00
#
_symmetry.space_group_name_H-M   'P 1'
#
loop_
_entity.id
_entity.type
_entity.pdbx_description
1 polymer ?
#
loop_
_entity_poly.entity_id
_entity_poly.type
_entity_poly.pdbx_seq_one_letter_code
_entity_poly.pdbx_strand_id
1 'polypeptide(L)'
;MQIAHPWGFFPNIRVSILLVSVALAACGGKAPVAMSDSATTDEDTALEMTGAWLVHNDTGANGDSLTVTSVGAASHGTVVLAGDKVTFTPEADFSGTATFAYTVGDGRLTDTGTVSVTIRPVNDAPVAVADTVSTDKNAELVIPMATLLANDTDADGDALVVAGVGSATHGRVMLSGGNVTFLPQKNFTGTATFEYRVSDGPGLGTATVTVTVNPKNNAPVASGDAARTDEDTAVVIPTATLLANDTDAEGDILVVSAAGTATHGSVELAGGNVTFTPEADFFGTATFEYTVSDGTNTSTGKVTVTVNRVNDAPVASEDDASTDEDTVLVIPAATLLANDIDVEGDIFGVVGTVAAEHGRAWLADGNIIFTPEANFFGMAMFEYRVSDGVSTSTGKVIVTVNPVNDTPVAVADTASTDEDTLLVIPAATLLANDTDAEGDTLSVVEVARATHGTVELASGNVTFRPEADFFGTAAFEYRVSDGVSTNWYEKVTVTVNPVQDAPDAVFDSVFADEDVELRIPVAALLSNDRHGDGDPLSVSLVENARNGTVELEGDDVRFTPAPGFAGAAGFEYQVSDTHGATATASVAVIIRASGTKRVFVGMMHTCALFPDGRVKCWGANSRGELGLEDVGNRGDGPNEMGGFLPFVSLGTGQKVKTLALGLSSTCALLESGAVKCWGFNEDGQLGLGDRQNRGDNPGEMGDALPPVNLGSGWTARALAAGDLHTCAILGEGYVKCWGSNSFGQLGINDTRDRGDGPGEMGNELRMVNLGSGRTARALAAGDLHTCAILDDGTVKCWGANGTGQLGLGDTRDRGDGRGEMGDALPVVNLGAGRTAKALAAGGASTCALLDNGTVKCWGFNGFGQLGLGDMSLRGESPWEMGDMLPPVNLGTGRTAVALDMSNFHTCALLDDATVKCWGNGHSGSLGLGYFDTLGDDPGEMGDALPRINLGTGRTATSLTIGGNACATLDDGSVKCWGNNENGHLGLGDKAHRGDAPGEMGDALPAVAL
;
A
#
# COMPACT_ATOMS: atom_id res chain seq x y z
N MET A 1 -17.15 -113.46 24.64
CA MET A 1 -15.97 -114.36 24.58
C MET A 1 -15.26 -114.21 25.92
N GLN A 2 -15.17 -115.19 26.83
CA GLN A 2 -15.61 -116.61 26.88
C GLN A 2 -15.88 -117.02 28.36
N ILE A 3 -16.81 -117.98 28.61
CA ILE A 3 -16.77 -119.13 29.58
C ILE A 3 -16.29 -118.86 31.04
N ALA A 4 -16.98 -119.17 32.16
CA ALA A 4 -17.66 -120.40 32.69
C ALA A 4 -18.70 -120.01 33.80
N HIS A 5 -19.82 -120.68 34.18
CA HIS A 5 -20.23 -122.09 34.54
C HIS A 5 -20.29 -122.40 36.09
N PRO A 6 -21.15 -123.30 36.66
CA PRO A 6 -22.64 -123.16 36.86
C PRO A 6 -23.33 -123.91 38.10
N TRP A 7 -24.70 -123.96 38.15
CA TRP A 7 -25.67 -124.89 38.90
C TRP A 7 -26.05 -124.61 40.40
N GLY A 8 -27.14 -125.12 41.07
CA GLY A 8 -28.35 -126.01 40.84
C GLY A 8 -29.15 -126.21 42.20
N PHE A 9 -30.30 -126.91 42.46
CA PHE A 9 -31.36 -127.70 41.74
C PHE A 9 -32.74 -127.81 42.54
N PHE A 10 -33.53 -128.94 42.60
CA PHE A 10 -34.96 -129.04 43.10
C PHE A 10 -35.39 -130.21 44.12
N PRO A 11 -36.48 -131.07 44.01
CA PRO A 11 -37.57 -131.27 45.04
C PRO A 11 -38.03 -132.76 45.35
N ASN A 12 -39.30 -133.07 45.83
CA ASN A 12 -40.21 -134.29 45.60
C ASN A 12 -41.17 -134.70 46.80
N ILE A 13 -42.17 -135.66 46.91
CA ILE A 13 -43.22 -136.52 46.17
C ILE A 13 -43.67 -137.68 47.17
N ARG A 14 -44.80 -138.48 47.22
CA ARG A 14 -46.30 -138.51 47.02
C ARG A 14 -46.91 -139.94 47.41
N VAL A 15 -48.27 -140.11 47.51
CA VAL A 15 -49.15 -141.36 47.52
C VAL A 15 -49.05 -142.40 48.69
N SER A 16 -49.89 -143.45 48.96
CA SER A 16 -50.97 -144.25 48.26
C SER A 16 -51.98 -145.02 49.23
N ILE A 17 -52.64 -146.16 48.89
CA ILE A 17 -54.13 -146.29 48.64
C ILE A 17 -54.79 -147.74 48.76
N LEU A 18 -56.11 -147.86 49.16
CA LEU A 18 -57.19 -148.91 48.90
C LEU A 18 -57.41 -150.34 49.59
N LEU A 19 -58.72 -150.67 49.83
CA LEU A 19 -59.53 -151.96 49.68
C LEU A 19 -59.66 -153.14 50.73
N VAL A 20 -60.52 -154.17 50.43
CA VAL A 20 -61.48 -154.91 51.34
C VAL A 20 -61.62 -156.46 51.13
N SER A 21 -62.11 -157.23 52.14
CA SER A 21 -62.79 -158.57 52.00
C SER A 21 -63.79 -158.90 53.15
N VAL A 22 -64.49 -160.07 53.17
CA VAL A 22 -65.83 -160.29 53.84
C VAL A 22 -66.03 -161.65 54.57
N ALA A 23 -66.72 -161.69 55.75
CA ALA A 23 -67.59 -162.82 56.20
C ALA A 23 -68.43 -162.59 57.51
N LEU A 24 -69.71 -163.04 57.50
CA LEU A 24 -70.65 -163.34 58.62
C LEU A 24 -71.08 -162.24 59.63
N ALA A 25 -72.19 -162.47 60.35
CA ALA A 25 -72.94 -161.40 61.05
C ALA A 25 -73.71 -161.82 62.33
N ALA A 26 -73.83 -160.88 63.28
CA ALA A 26 -74.86 -160.76 64.32
C ALA A 26 -74.98 -159.29 64.79
N CYS A 27 -76.19 -158.77 65.03
CA CYS A 27 -76.45 -157.38 65.44
C CYS A 27 -76.21 -157.16 66.94
N GLY A 28 -76.00 -155.93 67.46
CA GLY A 28 -75.87 -154.61 66.82
C GLY A 28 -76.16 -153.47 67.84
N GLY A 29 -75.39 -152.38 67.82
CA GLY A 29 -75.48 -151.27 68.79
C GLY A 29 -75.64 -149.88 68.13
N LYS A 30 -75.89 -148.84 68.93
CA LYS A 30 -76.13 -147.45 68.46
C LYS A 30 -74.97 -146.52 68.86
N ALA A 31 -74.61 -145.60 67.97
CA ALA A 31 -73.55 -144.60 68.15
C ALA A 31 -73.93 -143.43 69.09
N PRO A 32 -72.94 -142.66 69.59
CA PRO A 32 -73.16 -141.33 70.18
C PRO A 32 -73.63 -140.31 69.13
N VAL A 33 -73.96 -139.09 69.58
CA VAL A 33 -74.31 -137.95 68.72
C VAL A 33 -73.54 -136.70 69.18
N ALA A 34 -72.90 -136.03 68.24
CA ALA A 34 -72.17 -134.78 68.43
C ALA A 34 -72.97 -133.55 67.98
N MET A 35 -72.68 -132.38 68.59
CA MET A 35 -73.34 -131.10 68.32
C MET A 35 -72.34 -130.07 67.74
N SER A 36 -72.55 -128.78 67.99
CA SER A 36 -71.66 -127.73 67.49
C SER A 36 -71.56 -126.59 68.48
N ASP A 37 -70.35 -126.08 68.63
CA ASP A 37 -69.95 -125.11 69.63
C ASP A 37 -69.56 -123.78 69.00
N SER A 38 -69.57 -122.72 69.81
CA SER A 38 -69.04 -121.43 69.40
C SER A 38 -68.25 -120.75 70.52
N ALA A 39 -67.18 -120.07 70.12
CA ALA A 39 -66.28 -119.35 71.00
C ALA A 39 -65.77 -118.07 70.33
N THR A 40 -65.00 -117.26 71.05
CA THR A 40 -64.48 -115.98 70.55
C THR A 40 -63.11 -115.71 71.15
N THR A 41 -62.19 -115.18 70.34
CA THR A 41 -60.89 -114.66 70.76
C THR A 41 -60.59 -113.34 70.04
N ASP A 42 -59.50 -112.68 70.42
CA ASP A 42 -58.88 -111.60 69.66
C ASP A 42 -57.81 -112.19 68.72
N GLU A 43 -57.39 -111.48 67.67
CA GLU A 43 -56.27 -111.95 66.84
C GLU A 43 -54.94 -112.00 67.61
N ASP A 44 -54.00 -112.77 67.09
CA ASP A 44 -52.78 -113.30 67.75
C ASP A 44 -52.98 -114.04 69.09
N THR A 45 -54.20 -114.05 69.63
CA THR A 45 -54.51 -114.51 70.97
C THR A 45 -55.03 -115.93 70.93
N ALA A 46 -54.20 -116.87 71.39
CA ALA A 46 -54.56 -118.28 71.46
C ALA A 46 -55.71 -118.54 72.46
N LEU A 47 -56.76 -119.20 71.98
CA LEU A 47 -57.94 -119.61 72.72
C LEU A 47 -57.77 -121.02 73.29
N GLU A 48 -58.11 -121.20 74.57
CA GLU A 48 -58.01 -122.51 75.24
C GLU A 48 -59.38 -123.03 75.70
N MET A 49 -59.66 -124.28 75.35
CA MET A 49 -60.90 -125.02 75.65
C MET A 49 -60.56 -126.38 76.27
N THR A 50 -61.51 -127.00 76.97
CA THR A 50 -61.36 -128.37 77.49
C THR A 50 -62.26 -129.35 76.73
N GLY A 51 -61.87 -130.63 76.68
CA GLY A 51 -62.71 -131.67 76.09
C GLY A 51 -64.04 -131.79 76.83
N ALA A 52 -64.03 -131.64 78.15
CA ALA A 52 -65.24 -131.52 78.98
C ALA A 52 -66.16 -130.32 78.62
N TRP A 53 -65.64 -129.26 77.99
CA TRP A 53 -66.45 -128.14 77.48
C TRP A 53 -67.05 -128.46 76.11
N LEU A 54 -66.27 -129.10 75.22
CA LEU A 54 -66.76 -129.52 73.89
C LEU A 54 -67.87 -130.59 74.00
N VAL A 55 -67.71 -131.61 74.85
CA VAL A 55 -68.74 -132.67 75.00
C VAL A 55 -69.97 -132.25 75.82
N HIS A 56 -70.11 -130.97 76.22
CA HIS A 56 -71.12 -130.58 77.23
C HIS A 56 -72.57 -130.66 76.71
N ASN A 57 -72.75 -130.58 75.40
CA ASN A 57 -74.03 -130.57 74.67
C ASN A 57 -74.26 -131.86 73.86
N ASP A 58 -73.25 -132.74 73.79
CA ASP A 58 -73.29 -134.04 73.12
C ASP A 58 -74.05 -135.10 73.91
N THR A 59 -74.43 -136.21 73.25
CA THR A 59 -75.15 -137.31 73.91
C THR A 59 -74.62 -138.71 73.56
N GLY A 60 -74.12 -139.40 74.58
CA GLY A 60 -73.72 -140.81 74.53
C GLY A 60 -74.91 -141.77 74.63
N ALA A 61 -74.84 -142.91 73.94
CA ALA A 61 -75.88 -143.93 74.01
C ALA A 61 -75.92 -144.57 75.42
N ASN A 62 -77.11 -144.62 76.03
CA ASN A 62 -77.35 -145.17 77.38
C ASN A 62 -76.61 -144.50 78.55
N GLY A 63 -75.96 -143.34 78.34
CA GLY A 63 -75.25 -142.60 79.39
C GLY A 63 -73.76 -142.95 79.53
N ASP A 64 -73.16 -143.61 78.53
CA ASP A 64 -71.71 -143.79 78.45
C ASP A 64 -70.99 -142.42 78.36
N SER A 65 -69.83 -142.30 79.00
CA SER A 65 -69.06 -141.06 79.07
C SER A 65 -68.35 -140.75 77.76
N LEU A 66 -68.65 -139.59 77.16
CA LEU A 66 -67.97 -139.11 75.96
C LEU A 66 -66.61 -138.49 76.28
N THR A 67 -65.68 -138.63 75.34
CA THR A 67 -64.36 -137.98 75.35
C THR A 67 -64.04 -137.45 73.96
N VAL A 68 -63.35 -136.30 73.89
CA VAL A 68 -62.80 -135.81 72.62
C VAL A 68 -61.60 -136.65 72.24
N THR A 69 -61.68 -137.32 71.10
CA THR A 69 -60.68 -138.28 70.60
C THR A 69 -59.74 -137.67 69.57
N SER A 70 -60.16 -136.64 68.85
CA SER A 70 -59.33 -135.86 67.92
C SER A 70 -59.95 -134.50 67.61
N VAL A 71 -59.12 -133.60 67.07
CA VAL A 71 -59.55 -132.36 66.39
C VAL A 71 -59.04 -132.38 64.95
N GLY A 72 -59.83 -131.83 64.04
CA GLY A 72 -59.44 -131.60 62.64
C GLY A 72 -58.57 -130.34 62.49
N ALA A 73 -58.12 -130.06 61.27
CA ALA A 73 -57.48 -128.78 60.97
C ALA A 73 -58.47 -127.61 61.13
N ALA A 74 -57.97 -126.42 61.48
CA ALA A 74 -58.74 -125.20 61.50
C ALA A 74 -58.61 -124.42 60.18
N SER A 75 -59.64 -123.65 59.82
CA SER A 75 -59.49 -122.54 58.87
C SER A 75 -58.96 -121.31 59.60
N HIS A 76 -57.96 -120.62 59.03
CA HIS A 76 -57.33 -119.41 59.60
C HIS A 76 -56.79 -119.59 61.03
N GLY A 77 -55.93 -120.59 61.18
CA GLY A 77 -55.21 -120.87 62.42
C GLY A 77 -54.78 -122.32 62.52
N THR A 78 -54.31 -122.69 63.71
CA THR A 78 -53.95 -124.07 64.07
C THR A 78 -54.69 -124.49 65.33
N VAL A 79 -55.01 -125.78 65.45
CA VAL A 79 -55.65 -126.32 66.65
C VAL A 79 -54.97 -127.62 67.08
N VAL A 80 -54.75 -127.77 68.38
CA VAL A 80 -54.01 -128.88 68.98
C VAL A 80 -54.77 -129.44 70.18
N LEU A 81 -55.05 -130.74 70.16
CA LEU A 81 -55.56 -131.51 71.31
C LEU A 81 -54.38 -132.14 72.07
N ALA A 82 -54.21 -131.78 73.34
CA ALA A 82 -53.17 -132.28 74.23
C ALA A 82 -53.79 -132.76 75.57
N GLY A 83 -54.06 -134.06 75.67
CA GLY A 83 -54.85 -134.61 76.78
C GLY A 83 -56.32 -134.19 76.64
N ASP A 84 -56.91 -133.61 77.69
CA ASP A 84 -58.28 -133.04 77.67
C ASP A 84 -58.29 -131.53 77.35
N LYS A 85 -57.21 -130.99 76.76
CA LYS A 85 -57.10 -129.56 76.44
C LYS A 85 -56.98 -129.34 74.93
N VAL A 86 -57.81 -128.45 74.40
CA VAL A 86 -57.78 -128.00 73.00
C VAL A 86 -57.34 -126.54 72.98
N THR A 87 -56.20 -126.24 72.39
CA THR A 87 -55.76 -124.86 72.13
C THR A 87 -55.91 -124.56 70.64
N PHE A 88 -56.64 -123.50 70.31
CA PHE A 88 -56.71 -122.92 68.96
C PHE A 88 -55.90 -121.61 68.95
N THR A 89 -54.95 -121.49 68.04
CA THR A 89 -54.21 -120.24 67.79
C THR A 89 -54.63 -119.72 66.42
N PRO A 90 -55.08 -118.46 66.29
CA PRO A 90 -55.41 -117.88 64.99
C PRO A 90 -54.19 -117.82 64.05
N GLU A 91 -54.44 -117.55 62.78
CA GLU A 91 -53.42 -117.06 61.86
C GLU A 91 -53.02 -115.63 62.31
N ALA A 92 -51.75 -115.26 62.12
CA ALA A 92 -51.28 -113.92 62.51
C ALA A 92 -51.95 -112.86 61.63
N ASP A 93 -52.20 -111.68 62.19
CA ASP A 93 -52.73 -110.52 61.48
C ASP A 93 -54.11 -110.83 60.79
N PHE A 94 -54.88 -111.79 61.33
CA PHE A 94 -56.15 -112.27 60.76
C PHE A 94 -57.36 -112.19 61.70
N SER A 95 -58.32 -111.35 61.31
CA SER A 95 -59.64 -111.23 61.94
C SER A 95 -60.76 -111.79 61.06
N GLY A 96 -61.77 -112.41 61.68
CA GLY A 96 -62.86 -113.08 60.96
C GLY A 96 -63.45 -114.28 61.69
N THR A 97 -63.73 -115.36 60.96
CA THR A 97 -64.29 -116.60 61.54
C THR A 97 -63.43 -117.80 61.15
N ALA A 98 -62.79 -118.39 62.15
CA ALA A 98 -62.15 -119.69 62.07
C ALA A 98 -63.15 -120.81 62.42
N THR A 99 -62.96 -122.00 61.85
CA THR A 99 -63.76 -123.19 62.18
C THR A 99 -62.87 -124.42 62.22
N PHE A 100 -63.17 -125.38 63.11
CA PHE A 100 -62.53 -126.70 63.12
C PHE A 100 -63.52 -127.78 63.58
N ALA A 101 -63.31 -129.02 63.13
CA ALA A 101 -64.10 -130.17 63.57
C ALA A 101 -63.48 -130.83 64.81
N TYR A 102 -64.30 -131.47 65.66
CA TYR A 102 -63.83 -132.34 66.74
C TYR A 102 -64.58 -133.67 66.70
N THR A 103 -63.92 -134.75 67.14
CA THR A 103 -64.46 -136.12 67.10
C THR A 103 -64.63 -136.64 68.51
N VAL A 104 -65.85 -137.04 68.89
CA VAL A 104 -66.15 -137.57 70.22
C VAL A 104 -66.45 -139.06 70.15
N GLY A 105 -66.13 -139.79 71.22
CA GLY A 105 -66.34 -141.24 71.26
C GLY A 105 -66.67 -141.81 72.63
N ASP A 106 -67.38 -142.94 72.60
CA ASP A 106 -67.76 -143.79 73.75
C ASP A 106 -66.78 -144.97 73.99
N GLY A 107 -65.66 -144.99 73.25
CA GLY A 107 -64.68 -146.08 73.23
C GLY A 107 -65.00 -147.22 72.25
N ARG A 108 -66.10 -147.13 71.47
CA ARG A 108 -66.46 -148.08 70.39
C ARG A 108 -66.87 -147.39 69.09
N LEU A 109 -67.64 -146.33 69.19
CA LEU A 109 -68.21 -145.56 68.09
C LEU A 109 -67.93 -144.07 68.32
N THR A 110 -67.94 -143.30 67.22
CA THR A 110 -67.58 -141.88 67.21
C THR A 110 -68.54 -141.08 66.36
N ASP A 111 -68.73 -139.81 66.70
CA ASP A 111 -69.41 -138.81 65.88
C ASP A 111 -68.60 -137.50 65.86
N THR A 112 -68.88 -136.59 64.93
CA THR A 112 -68.08 -135.37 64.71
C THR A 112 -68.89 -134.09 64.83
N GLY A 113 -68.51 -133.25 65.81
CA GLY A 113 -69.02 -131.90 65.97
C GLY A 113 -68.13 -130.85 65.30
N THR A 114 -68.56 -129.59 65.32
CA THR A 114 -67.79 -128.45 64.80
C THR A 114 -67.79 -127.27 65.75
N VAL A 115 -66.62 -126.65 65.92
CA VAL A 115 -66.43 -125.40 66.69
C VAL A 115 -66.29 -124.25 65.70
N SER A 116 -67.03 -123.17 65.94
CA SER A 116 -66.85 -121.89 65.25
C SER A 116 -66.20 -120.87 66.19
N VAL A 117 -65.02 -120.37 65.84
CA VAL A 117 -64.29 -119.34 66.61
C VAL A 117 -64.34 -118.03 65.85
N THR A 118 -64.98 -117.01 66.44
CA THR A 118 -64.87 -115.64 65.92
C THR A 118 -63.60 -115.00 66.45
N ILE A 119 -62.80 -114.41 65.57
CA ILE A 119 -61.55 -113.71 65.88
C ILE A 119 -61.80 -112.21 65.67
N ARG A 120 -61.51 -111.39 66.68
CA ARG A 120 -61.75 -109.93 66.66
C ARG A 120 -60.48 -109.15 66.28
N PRO A 121 -60.59 -108.06 65.51
CA PRO A 121 -59.44 -107.27 65.08
C PRO A 121 -58.78 -106.45 66.21
N VAL A 122 -57.47 -106.24 66.08
CA VAL A 122 -56.57 -105.50 66.97
C VAL A 122 -55.50 -104.79 66.12
N ASN A 123 -55.69 -103.47 65.93
CA ASN A 123 -54.87 -102.57 65.10
C ASN A 123 -53.35 -102.82 65.17
N ASP A 124 -52.75 -103.07 64.01
CA ASP A 124 -51.31 -103.29 63.84
C ASP A 124 -50.53 -101.97 63.62
N ALA A 125 -49.20 -102.01 63.56
CA ALA A 125 -48.38 -100.80 63.31
C ALA A 125 -47.81 -100.74 61.88
N PRO A 126 -47.90 -99.59 61.17
CA PRO A 126 -47.57 -99.51 59.76
C PRO A 126 -46.06 -99.61 59.49
N VAL A 127 -45.71 -100.29 58.40
CA VAL A 127 -44.33 -100.54 57.98
C VAL A 127 -43.89 -99.49 56.96
N ALA A 128 -42.87 -98.71 57.33
CA ALA A 128 -42.31 -97.65 56.49
C ALA A 128 -40.99 -98.08 55.80
N VAL A 129 -40.73 -97.59 54.58
CA VAL A 129 -39.62 -98.01 53.71
C VAL A 129 -38.76 -96.80 53.27
N ALA A 130 -37.47 -97.03 52.95
CA ALA A 130 -36.52 -95.95 52.67
C ALA A 130 -36.60 -95.41 51.22
N ASP A 131 -36.44 -94.09 51.06
CA ASP A 131 -36.62 -93.35 49.81
C ASP A 131 -35.34 -92.68 49.29
N THR A 132 -35.34 -92.35 47.98
CA THR A 132 -34.27 -91.58 47.33
C THR A 132 -34.80 -90.52 46.37
N VAL A 133 -34.33 -89.28 46.50
CA VAL A 133 -34.68 -88.13 45.65
C VAL A 133 -33.44 -87.25 45.34
N SER A 134 -33.57 -86.21 44.51
CA SER A 134 -32.47 -85.30 44.16
C SER A 134 -32.90 -83.85 43.92
N THR A 135 -31.95 -82.91 44.04
CA THR A 135 -32.10 -81.47 43.77
C THR A 135 -30.73 -80.85 43.43
N ASP A 136 -30.68 -79.57 43.07
CA ASP A 136 -29.45 -78.80 42.82
C ASP A 136 -28.96 -78.04 44.08
N LYS A 137 -27.69 -77.62 44.11
CA LYS A 137 -27.16 -76.69 45.13
C LYS A 137 -28.08 -75.46 45.25
N ASN A 138 -28.48 -75.11 46.48
CA ASN A 138 -29.40 -74.02 46.81
C ASN A 138 -30.85 -74.13 46.28
N ALA A 139 -31.27 -75.22 45.63
CA ALA A 139 -32.64 -75.38 45.12
C ALA A 139 -33.57 -76.10 46.11
N GLU A 140 -34.73 -75.50 46.40
CA GLU A 140 -35.77 -76.10 47.25
C GLU A 140 -36.46 -77.26 46.53
N LEU A 141 -36.61 -78.39 47.21
CA LEU A 141 -37.25 -79.61 46.73
C LEU A 141 -38.57 -79.83 47.46
N VAL A 142 -39.67 -79.98 46.72
CA VAL A 142 -40.99 -80.33 47.28
C VAL A 142 -41.31 -81.78 46.93
N ILE A 143 -41.51 -82.60 47.97
CA ILE A 143 -41.77 -84.03 47.90
C ILE A 143 -43.23 -84.27 48.33
N PRO A 144 -44.11 -84.79 47.45
CA PRO A 144 -45.47 -85.14 47.83
C PRO A 144 -45.52 -86.26 48.88
N MET A 145 -46.46 -86.20 49.83
CA MET A 145 -46.68 -87.32 50.77
C MET A 145 -46.90 -88.65 50.04
N ALA A 146 -47.67 -88.64 48.94
CA ALA A 146 -47.93 -89.83 48.12
C ALA A 146 -46.69 -90.38 47.38
N THR A 147 -45.55 -89.68 47.41
CA THR A 147 -44.26 -90.22 46.94
C THR A 147 -43.56 -91.01 48.05
N LEU A 148 -43.64 -90.54 49.30
CA LEU A 148 -43.07 -91.22 50.47
C LEU A 148 -43.91 -92.40 50.94
N LEU A 149 -45.23 -92.38 50.70
CA LEU A 149 -46.16 -93.45 51.08
C LEU A 149 -46.32 -94.53 49.99
N ALA A 150 -45.55 -94.48 48.91
CA ALA A 150 -45.75 -95.33 47.72
C ALA A 150 -45.20 -96.77 47.88
N ASN A 151 -44.37 -96.97 48.89
CA ASN A 151 -43.62 -98.17 49.27
C ASN A 151 -43.96 -98.65 50.69
N ASP A 152 -44.79 -97.90 51.41
CA ASP A 152 -45.22 -98.18 52.79
C ASP A 152 -46.47 -99.09 52.80
N THR A 153 -46.61 -99.91 53.84
CA THR A 153 -47.69 -100.91 53.93
C THR A 153 -48.28 -101.04 55.34
N ASP A 154 -49.56 -101.36 55.37
CA ASP A 154 -50.35 -101.61 56.58
C ASP A 154 -50.94 -103.02 56.55
N ALA A 155 -51.17 -103.65 57.72
CA ALA A 155 -51.68 -105.02 57.82
C ALA A 155 -53.22 -105.07 57.79
N ASP A 156 -53.88 -104.23 58.61
CA ASP A 156 -55.33 -104.00 58.59
C ASP A 156 -55.79 -103.39 57.24
N GLY A 157 -54.88 -102.68 56.57
CA GLY A 157 -55.13 -101.97 55.31
C GLY A 157 -55.62 -100.54 55.53
N ASP A 158 -55.29 -99.94 56.68
CA ASP A 158 -55.76 -98.62 57.08
C ASP A 158 -55.03 -97.46 56.36
N ALA A 159 -55.63 -96.27 56.44
CA ALA A 159 -55.28 -95.16 55.55
C ALA A 159 -54.01 -94.37 55.98
N LEU A 160 -52.85 -94.83 55.52
CA LEU A 160 -51.54 -94.25 55.86
C LEU A 160 -51.41 -92.75 55.54
N VAL A 161 -50.87 -91.99 56.50
CA VAL A 161 -50.47 -90.57 56.36
C VAL A 161 -49.06 -90.32 56.90
N VAL A 162 -48.35 -89.33 56.34
CA VAL A 162 -47.06 -88.90 56.90
C VAL A 162 -47.31 -88.04 58.15
N ALA A 163 -47.11 -88.64 59.33
CA ALA A 163 -47.35 -88.03 60.63
C ALA A 163 -46.25 -87.05 61.08
N GLY A 164 -45.06 -87.08 60.46
CA GLY A 164 -43.99 -86.13 60.78
C GLY A 164 -42.69 -86.37 60.02
N VAL A 165 -41.75 -85.43 60.19
CA VAL A 165 -40.36 -85.51 59.68
C VAL A 165 -39.37 -85.17 60.78
N GLY A 166 -38.20 -85.81 60.75
CA GLY A 166 -37.08 -85.55 61.65
C GLY A 166 -36.21 -84.37 61.19
N SER A 167 -35.07 -84.18 61.84
CA SER A 167 -34.04 -83.23 61.39
C SER A 167 -33.30 -83.74 60.15
N ALA A 168 -33.01 -82.86 59.19
CA ALA A 168 -32.19 -83.20 58.04
C ALA A 168 -30.69 -82.97 58.29
N THR A 169 -29.84 -83.81 57.70
CA THR A 169 -28.41 -83.53 57.53
C THR A 169 -28.20 -82.61 56.32
N HIS A 170 -27.20 -81.72 56.38
CA HIS A 170 -26.82 -80.80 55.29
C HIS A 170 -27.98 -80.04 54.62
N GLY A 171 -29.01 -79.70 55.40
CA GLY A 171 -30.22 -79.05 54.93
C GLY A 171 -31.23 -78.87 56.04
N ARG A 172 -32.46 -78.56 55.65
CA ARG A 172 -33.58 -78.33 56.57
C ARG A 172 -34.88 -78.76 55.89
N VAL A 173 -35.64 -79.59 56.59
CA VAL A 173 -36.88 -80.19 56.12
C VAL A 173 -38.07 -79.66 56.91
N MET A 174 -39.23 -79.53 56.27
CA MET A 174 -40.48 -79.05 56.85
C MET A 174 -41.66 -79.84 56.28
N LEU A 175 -42.61 -80.24 57.12
CA LEU A 175 -43.88 -80.81 56.70
C LEU A 175 -44.94 -79.71 56.71
N SER A 176 -45.53 -79.40 55.55
CA SER A 176 -46.50 -78.32 55.41
C SER A 176 -47.45 -78.54 54.23
N GLY A 177 -48.73 -78.22 54.41
CA GLY A 177 -49.72 -78.21 53.31
C GLY A 177 -49.93 -79.54 52.56
N GLY A 178 -49.58 -80.68 53.16
CA GLY A 178 -49.66 -82.00 52.52
C GLY A 178 -48.41 -82.45 51.76
N ASN A 179 -47.30 -81.69 51.84
CA ASN A 179 -46.01 -82.04 51.23
C ASN A 179 -44.86 -81.93 52.25
N VAL A 180 -43.76 -82.63 51.97
CA VAL A 180 -42.47 -82.47 52.65
C VAL A 180 -41.58 -81.56 51.79
N THR A 181 -41.17 -80.41 52.32
CA THR A 181 -40.23 -79.51 51.65
C THR A 181 -38.84 -79.66 52.25
N PHE A 182 -37.83 -79.94 51.41
CA PHE A 182 -36.42 -79.98 51.78
C PHE A 182 -35.65 -78.85 51.09
N LEU A 183 -34.95 -78.04 51.88
CA LEU A 183 -34.02 -77.02 51.40
C LEU A 183 -32.58 -77.43 51.77
N PRO A 184 -31.65 -77.59 50.80
CA PRO A 184 -30.24 -77.83 51.08
C PRO A 184 -29.61 -76.74 51.95
N GLN A 185 -28.55 -77.09 52.68
CA GLN A 185 -27.69 -76.09 53.31
C GLN A 185 -27.05 -75.22 52.22
N LYS A 186 -26.92 -73.91 52.48
CA LYS A 186 -26.40 -72.97 51.48
C LYS A 186 -25.02 -73.42 50.97
N ASN A 187 -24.89 -73.51 49.66
CA ASN A 187 -23.72 -73.96 48.90
C ASN A 187 -23.25 -75.41 49.19
N PHE A 188 -24.08 -76.25 49.82
CA PHE A 188 -23.78 -77.68 49.95
C PHE A 188 -23.98 -78.44 48.64
N THR A 189 -23.13 -79.44 48.40
CA THR A 189 -23.25 -80.46 47.35
C THR A 189 -22.87 -81.83 47.92
N GLY A 190 -23.43 -82.90 47.35
CA GLY A 190 -23.31 -84.26 47.88
C GLY A 190 -24.59 -84.74 48.57
N THR A 191 -24.48 -85.67 49.52
CA THR A 191 -25.63 -86.37 50.09
C THR A 191 -26.15 -85.75 51.40
N ALA A 192 -27.47 -85.54 51.44
CA ALA A 192 -28.25 -85.19 52.61
C ALA A 192 -29.26 -86.29 52.93
N THR A 193 -29.74 -86.36 54.18
CA THR A 193 -30.70 -87.37 54.66
C THR A 193 -31.64 -86.80 55.71
N PHE A 194 -32.87 -87.31 55.80
CA PHE A 194 -33.80 -87.05 56.90
C PHE A 194 -34.72 -88.25 57.15
N GLU A 195 -35.28 -88.36 58.36
CA GLU A 195 -36.29 -89.38 58.68
C GLU A 195 -37.71 -88.86 58.44
N TYR A 196 -38.64 -89.72 58.04
CA TYR A 196 -40.08 -89.46 58.06
C TYR A 196 -40.82 -90.52 58.87
N ARG A 197 -42.05 -90.18 59.30
CA ARG A 197 -42.92 -91.04 60.10
C ARG A 197 -44.27 -91.23 59.43
N VAL A 198 -44.78 -92.46 59.51
CA VAL A 198 -46.03 -92.91 58.89
C VAL A 198 -47.01 -93.30 60.00
N SER A 199 -48.30 -93.04 59.81
CA SER A 199 -49.35 -93.45 60.74
C SER A 199 -50.63 -93.82 59.97
N ASP A 200 -51.15 -94.98 60.30
CA ASP A 200 -52.53 -95.46 60.26
C ASP A 200 -53.47 -94.59 61.14
N GLY A 201 -52.99 -94.25 62.34
CA GLY A 201 -53.65 -93.37 63.31
C GLY A 201 -53.32 -93.74 64.75
N PRO A 202 -53.56 -95.00 65.18
CA PRO A 202 -53.06 -95.53 66.46
C PRO A 202 -51.57 -95.90 66.47
N GLY A 203 -51.04 -96.44 65.37
CA GLY A 203 -49.65 -96.88 65.21
C GLY A 203 -48.69 -95.83 64.62
N LEU A 204 -47.39 -96.20 64.54
CA LEU A 204 -46.33 -95.38 63.94
C LEU A 204 -45.22 -96.23 63.30
N GLY A 205 -44.96 -96.00 62.02
CA GLY A 205 -43.77 -96.47 61.27
C GLY A 205 -42.74 -95.35 61.07
N THR A 206 -41.47 -95.69 60.81
CA THR A 206 -40.38 -94.71 60.57
C THR A 206 -39.36 -95.18 59.55
N ALA A 207 -39.00 -94.34 58.57
CA ALA A 207 -37.97 -94.63 57.58
C ALA A 207 -37.16 -93.38 57.17
N THR A 208 -36.14 -93.56 56.31
CA THR A 208 -35.18 -92.52 55.91
C THR A 208 -35.31 -92.15 54.43
N VAL A 209 -35.35 -90.85 54.16
CA VAL A 209 -35.24 -90.27 52.81
C VAL A 209 -33.80 -89.81 52.57
N THR A 210 -33.23 -90.19 51.44
CA THR A 210 -31.90 -89.74 50.97
C THR A 210 -32.04 -88.73 49.84
N VAL A 211 -31.39 -87.57 49.96
CA VAL A 211 -31.40 -86.50 48.96
C VAL A 211 -30.01 -86.32 48.36
N THR A 212 -29.88 -86.45 47.04
CA THR A 212 -28.64 -86.09 46.32
C THR A 212 -28.70 -84.62 45.90
N VAL A 213 -27.73 -83.80 46.33
CA VAL A 213 -27.62 -82.38 45.99
C VAL A 213 -26.52 -82.17 44.96
N ASN A 214 -26.90 -81.87 43.72
CA ASN A 214 -25.99 -81.74 42.59
C ASN A 214 -25.18 -80.43 42.62
N PRO A 215 -23.92 -80.42 42.15
CA PRO A 215 -23.24 -79.19 41.80
C PRO A 215 -23.92 -78.52 40.58
N LYS A 216 -23.76 -77.21 40.50
CA LYS A 216 -24.27 -76.35 39.43
C LYS A 216 -23.27 -75.22 39.25
N ASN A 217 -22.79 -74.97 38.05
CA ASN A 217 -21.87 -73.84 37.83
C ASN A 217 -22.64 -72.52 37.89
N ASN A 218 -22.04 -71.50 38.48
CA ASN A 218 -22.45 -70.11 38.36
C ASN A 218 -21.87 -69.49 37.07
N ALA A 219 -22.26 -68.27 36.74
CA ALA A 219 -21.62 -67.49 35.67
C ALA A 219 -20.72 -66.41 36.30
N PRO A 220 -19.62 -66.01 35.62
CA PRO A 220 -18.73 -64.98 36.12
C PRO A 220 -19.46 -63.64 36.30
N VAL A 221 -18.96 -62.84 37.23
CA VAL A 221 -19.40 -61.46 37.46
C VAL A 221 -18.34 -60.54 36.87
N ALA A 222 -18.67 -59.96 35.72
CA ALA A 222 -17.83 -58.98 35.06
C ALA A 222 -17.96 -57.60 35.72
N SER A 223 -16.85 -56.87 35.78
CA SER A 223 -16.75 -55.53 36.37
C SER A 223 -16.67 -54.43 35.30
N GLY A 224 -16.61 -53.17 35.77
CA GLY A 224 -16.44 -51.99 34.92
C GLY A 224 -15.01 -51.46 34.99
N ASP A 225 -14.40 -51.23 33.82
CA ASP A 225 -13.01 -50.81 33.68
C ASP A 225 -12.86 -49.39 33.15
N ALA A 226 -11.67 -48.81 33.35
CA ALA A 226 -11.31 -47.51 32.83
C ALA A 226 -9.91 -47.50 32.20
N ALA A 227 -9.80 -46.90 31.02
CA ALA A 227 -8.53 -46.65 30.32
C ALA A 227 -8.44 -45.17 29.89
N ARG A 228 -7.25 -44.76 29.47
CA ARG A 228 -7.02 -43.46 28.82
C ARG A 228 -6.12 -43.61 27.61
N THR A 229 -6.34 -42.73 26.64
CA THR A 229 -5.47 -42.48 25.50
C THR A 229 -5.60 -41.03 25.09
N ASP A 230 -4.72 -40.55 24.22
CA ASP A 230 -4.89 -39.26 23.54
C ASP A 230 -5.59 -39.54 22.19
N GLU A 231 -6.19 -38.55 21.53
CA GLU A 231 -6.82 -38.80 20.22
C GLU A 231 -5.81 -39.22 19.13
N ASP A 232 -6.32 -39.82 18.06
CA ASP A 232 -5.60 -40.62 17.05
C ASP A 232 -4.71 -41.78 17.59
N THR A 233 -4.58 -41.91 18.91
CA THR A 233 -3.62 -42.81 19.54
C THR A 233 -4.32 -44.08 20.03
N ALA A 234 -3.93 -45.22 19.48
CA ALA A 234 -4.43 -46.52 19.91
C ALA A 234 -3.83 -46.95 21.27
N VAL A 235 -4.67 -47.40 22.20
CA VAL A 235 -4.26 -47.93 23.51
C VAL A 235 -4.41 -49.45 23.58
N VAL A 236 -3.35 -50.11 24.03
CA VAL A 236 -3.28 -51.57 24.18
C VAL A 236 -3.49 -51.95 25.65
N ILE A 237 -4.60 -52.62 25.94
CA ILE A 237 -5.03 -53.03 27.28
C ILE A 237 -4.85 -54.55 27.43
N PRO A 238 -3.94 -55.05 28.29
CA PRO A 238 -3.81 -56.49 28.51
C PRO A 238 -5.10 -57.10 29.06
N THR A 239 -5.49 -58.29 28.61
CA THR A 239 -6.72 -58.94 29.13
C THR A 239 -6.63 -59.24 30.62
N ALA A 240 -5.43 -59.49 31.14
CA ALA A 240 -5.17 -59.63 32.58
C ALA A 240 -5.42 -58.35 33.40
N THR A 241 -5.54 -57.17 32.76
CA THR A 241 -5.95 -55.91 33.41
C THR A 241 -7.47 -55.84 33.54
N LEU A 242 -8.21 -56.25 32.51
CA LEU A 242 -9.68 -56.35 32.53
C LEU A 242 -10.12 -57.42 33.55
N LEU A 243 -9.50 -58.60 33.52
CA LEU A 243 -9.81 -59.69 34.44
C LEU A 243 -9.38 -59.46 35.91
N ALA A 244 -8.85 -58.27 36.26
CA ALA A 244 -8.30 -58.00 37.60
C ALA A 244 -9.37 -57.63 38.65
N ASN A 245 -10.57 -57.25 38.21
CA ASN A 245 -11.73 -56.91 39.03
C ASN A 245 -12.94 -57.83 38.77
N ASP A 246 -12.82 -58.74 37.79
CA ASP A 246 -13.77 -59.81 37.52
C ASP A 246 -13.68 -60.91 38.60
N THR A 247 -14.81 -61.59 38.85
CA THR A 247 -14.87 -62.68 39.85
C THR A 247 -15.76 -63.82 39.41
N ASP A 248 -15.47 -65.02 39.91
CA ASP A 248 -16.36 -66.17 39.85
C ASP A 248 -16.64 -66.73 41.26
N ALA A 249 -17.78 -67.41 41.41
CA ALA A 249 -18.26 -67.94 42.68
C ALA A 249 -17.67 -69.31 43.05
N GLU A 250 -17.26 -70.10 42.05
CA GLU A 250 -16.59 -71.39 42.23
C GLU A 250 -15.05 -71.23 42.25
N GLY A 251 -14.52 -70.20 41.59
CA GLY A 251 -13.10 -69.87 41.49
C GLY A 251 -12.45 -70.33 40.19
N ASP A 252 -13.24 -70.54 39.13
CA ASP A 252 -12.74 -71.00 37.83
C ASP A 252 -11.87 -69.96 37.09
N ILE A 253 -11.03 -70.43 36.16
CA ILE A 253 -10.05 -69.58 35.46
C ILE A 253 -10.76 -68.74 34.40
N LEU A 254 -10.84 -67.43 34.66
CA LEU A 254 -11.47 -66.49 33.75
C LEU A 254 -10.59 -66.12 32.56
N VAL A 255 -11.23 -66.00 31.40
CA VAL A 255 -10.60 -65.54 30.14
C VAL A 255 -11.50 -64.53 29.42
N VAL A 256 -10.91 -63.51 28.81
CA VAL A 256 -11.62 -62.65 27.85
C VAL A 256 -11.78 -63.43 26.54
N SER A 257 -13.01 -63.79 26.20
CA SER A 257 -13.35 -64.62 25.03
C SER A 257 -13.73 -63.81 23.79
N ALA A 258 -14.15 -62.55 23.97
CA ALA A 258 -14.44 -61.61 22.88
C ALA A 258 -14.30 -60.16 23.35
N ALA A 259 -14.05 -59.25 22.40
CA ALA A 259 -14.36 -57.82 22.52
C ALA A 259 -15.59 -57.51 21.64
N GLY A 260 -16.48 -56.66 22.13
CA GLY A 260 -17.69 -56.21 21.43
C GLY A 260 -17.42 -55.01 20.51
N THR A 261 -18.48 -54.32 20.10
CA THR A 261 -18.34 -53.04 19.39
C THR A 261 -17.97 -51.90 20.34
N ALA A 262 -17.11 -50.99 19.88
CA ALA A 262 -16.85 -49.73 20.55
C ALA A 262 -17.82 -48.61 20.09
N THR A 263 -17.94 -47.57 20.91
CA THR A 263 -18.52 -46.27 20.55
C THR A 263 -17.39 -45.25 20.48
N HIS A 264 -17.34 -44.47 19.40
CA HIS A 264 -16.27 -43.51 19.13
C HIS A 264 -14.89 -44.16 18.95
N GLY A 265 -14.83 -45.12 18.03
CA GLY A 265 -13.64 -45.90 17.71
C GLY A 265 -13.90 -47.35 17.36
N SER A 266 -12.80 -48.12 17.35
CA SER A 266 -12.76 -49.55 17.03
C SER A 266 -11.98 -50.32 18.09
N VAL A 267 -12.19 -51.63 18.17
CA VAL A 267 -11.52 -52.49 19.16
C VAL A 267 -11.20 -53.87 18.59
N GLU A 268 -10.01 -54.39 18.89
CA GLU A 268 -9.51 -55.69 18.44
C GLU A 268 -8.98 -56.51 19.63
N LEU A 269 -9.39 -57.77 19.75
CA LEU A 269 -8.84 -58.73 20.72
C LEU A 269 -7.80 -59.61 20.02
N ALA A 270 -6.51 -59.35 20.26
CA ALA A 270 -5.40 -60.04 19.62
C ALA A 270 -4.24 -60.34 20.59
N GLY A 271 -3.69 -61.55 20.53
CA GLY A 271 -2.46 -61.92 21.24
C GLY A 271 -2.52 -61.86 22.79
N GLY A 272 -3.70 -61.79 23.39
CA GLY A 272 -3.88 -61.60 24.83
C GLY A 272 -4.02 -60.13 25.27
N ASN A 273 -4.16 -59.20 24.32
CA ASN A 273 -4.48 -57.80 24.58
C ASN A 273 -5.75 -57.39 23.83
N VAL A 274 -6.42 -56.37 24.34
CA VAL A 274 -7.48 -55.63 23.67
C VAL A 274 -6.91 -54.27 23.25
N THR A 275 -6.80 -54.03 21.95
CA THR A 275 -6.41 -52.73 21.40
C THR A 275 -7.66 -51.92 21.12
N PHE A 276 -7.79 -50.74 21.71
CA PHE A 276 -8.81 -49.75 21.34
C PHE A 276 -8.15 -48.62 20.56
N THR A 277 -8.71 -48.28 19.40
CA THR A 277 -8.31 -47.13 18.58
C THR A 277 -9.50 -46.17 18.52
N PRO A 278 -9.36 -44.89 18.90
CA PRO A 278 -10.46 -43.94 18.81
C PRO A 278 -10.91 -43.72 17.35
N GLU A 279 -12.06 -43.07 17.18
CA GLU A 279 -12.36 -42.38 15.91
C GLU A 279 -11.33 -41.25 15.73
N ALA A 280 -10.98 -40.93 14.49
CA ALA A 280 -10.13 -39.77 14.22
C ALA A 280 -10.85 -38.49 14.71
N ASP A 281 -10.07 -37.50 15.13
CA ASP A 281 -10.58 -36.20 15.56
C ASP A 281 -11.56 -36.27 16.78
N PHE A 282 -11.54 -37.37 17.55
CA PHE A 282 -12.45 -37.60 18.68
C PHE A 282 -11.77 -37.52 20.05
N PHE A 283 -12.03 -36.42 20.76
CA PHE A 283 -11.81 -36.29 22.20
C PHE A 283 -13.10 -36.51 23.00
N GLY A 284 -12.99 -37.11 24.19
CA GLY A 284 -14.11 -37.29 25.11
C GLY A 284 -14.19 -38.66 25.76
N THR A 285 -15.38 -39.27 25.74
CA THR A 285 -15.64 -40.57 26.39
C THR A 285 -16.10 -41.61 25.36
N ALA A 286 -15.15 -42.45 24.96
CA ALA A 286 -15.43 -43.67 24.20
C ALA A 286 -15.73 -44.84 25.17
N THR A 287 -16.43 -45.87 24.70
CA THR A 287 -16.71 -47.06 25.52
C THR A 287 -16.76 -48.32 24.66
N PHE A 288 -16.37 -49.47 25.22
CA PHE A 288 -16.55 -50.76 24.56
C PHE A 288 -16.88 -51.85 25.59
N GLU A 289 -17.45 -52.96 25.13
CA GLU A 289 -17.77 -54.12 25.95
C GLU A 289 -16.80 -55.27 25.70
N TYR A 290 -16.58 -56.12 26.70
CA TYR A 290 -15.83 -57.37 26.55
C TYR A 290 -16.57 -58.53 27.20
N THR A 291 -16.36 -59.73 26.68
CA THR A 291 -16.97 -60.95 27.22
C THR A 291 -15.93 -61.72 28.03
N VAL A 292 -16.19 -61.94 29.31
CA VAL A 292 -15.45 -62.87 30.18
C VAL A 292 -16.14 -64.23 30.21
N SER A 293 -15.38 -65.31 30.33
CA SER A 293 -15.89 -66.68 30.42
C SER A 293 -15.12 -67.52 31.43
N ASP A 294 -15.84 -68.43 32.10
CA ASP A 294 -15.27 -69.52 32.92
C ASP A 294 -14.96 -70.80 32.09
N GLY A 295 -15.26 -70.79 30.79
CA GLY A 295 -15.17 -71.95 29.88
C GLY A 295 -16.50 -72.67 29.62
N THR A 296 -17.58 -72.31 30.32
CA THR A 296 -18.94 -72.86 30.17
C THR A 296 -20.02 -71.77 30.11
N ASN A 297 -19.93 -70.73 30.95
CA ASN A 297 -20.79 -69.55 30.95
C ASN A 297 -20.00 -68.30 30.53
N THR A 298 -20.72 -67.19 30.33
CA THR A 298 -20.15 -65.89 29.99
C THR A 298 -20.82 -64.75 30.74
N SER A 299 -20.14 -63.60 30.78
CA SER A 299 -20.62 -62.34 31.33
C SER A 299 -20.00 -61.17 30.56
N THR A 300 -20.57 -59.98 30.64
CA THR A 300 -20.14 -58.81 29.86
C THR A 300 -19.66 -57.69 30.75
N GLY A 301 -18.36 -57.37 30.66
CA GLY A 301 -17.74 -56.21 31.28
C GLY A 301 -17.77 -55.00 30.35
N LYS A 302 -17.64 -53.80 30.91
CA LYS A 302 -17.65 -52.54 30.12
C LYS A 302 -16.44 -51.68 30.45
N VAL A 303 -15.66 -51.33 29.43
CA VAL A 303 -14.53 -50.41 29.50
C VAL A 303 -14.99 -49.00 29.13
N THR A 304 -14.60 -48.02 29.94
CA THR A 304 -14.76 -46.60 29.64
C THR A 304 -13.38 -46.02 29.30
N VAL A 305 -13.21 -45.51 28.09
CA VAL A 305 -11.96 -44.89 27.64
C VAL A 305 -12.15 -43.37 27.65
N THR A 306 -11.39 -42.66 28.48
CA THR A 306 -11.25 -41.20 28.28
C THR A 306 -10.22 -40.98 27.18
N VAL A 307 -10.67 -40.39 26.07
CA VAL A 307 -9.78 -39.90 25.02
C VAL A 307 -9.49 -38.44 25.35
N ASN A 308 -8.22 -38.11 25.62
CA ASN A 308 -7.80 -36.76 25.96
C ASN A 308 -7.74 -35.91 24.70
N ARG A 309 -8.18 -34.65 24.82
CA ARG A 309 -8.03 -33.64 23.78
C ARG A 309 -6.54 -33.27 23.57
N VAL A 310 -6.11 -33.29 22.32
CA VAL A 310 -4.85 -32.75 21.78
C VAL A 310 -5.15 -31.37 21.16
N ASN A 311 -4.29 -30.82 20.31
CA ASN A 311 -4.51 -29.55 19.61
C ASN A 311 -4.17 -29.80 18.15
N ASP A 312 -5.18 -29.91 17.29
CA ASP A 312 -4.95 -29.96 15.85
C ASP A 312 -4.75 -28.54 15.29
N ALA A 313 -4.39 -28.44 14.01
CA ALA A 313 -4.28 -27.13 13.38
C ALA A 313 -5.64 -26.69 12.81
N PRO A 314 -6.08 -25.43 12.97
CA PRO A 314 -7.27 -24.94 12.29
C PRO A 314 -7.14 -25.16 10.78
N VAL A 315 -8.19 -25.63 10.13
CA VAL A 315 -8.24 -25.95 8.70
C VAL A 315 -8.75 -24.73 7.93
N ALA A 316 -7.85 -24.07 7.22
CA ALA A 316 -8.18 -22.93 6.38
C ALA A 316 -8.63 -23.34 4.97
N SER A 317 -9.58 -22.62 4.40
CA SER A 317 -10.24 -22.93 3.12
C SER A 317 -9.73 -22.08 1.94
N GLU A 318 -10.30 -22.31 0.75
CA GLU A 318 -10.19 -21.38 -0.39
C GLU A 318 -11.37 -20.38 -0.37
N ASP A 319 -11.06 -19.11 -0.62
CA ASP A 319 -11.98 -17.97 -0.66
C ASP A 319 -11.99 -17.28 -2.03
N ASP A 320 -13.15 -16.76 -2.43
CA ASP A 320 -13.30 -15.93 -3.63
C ASP A 320 -13.52 -14.45 -3.26
N ALA A 321 -12.83 -13.55 -3.95
CA ALA A 321 -13.06 -12.11 -3.89
C ALA A 321 -12.99 -11.47 -5.29
N SER A 322 -13.43 -10.22 -5.40
CA SER A 322 -13.27 -9.43 -6.62
C SER A 322 -13.04 -7.95 -6.29
N THR A 323 -12.29 -7.29 -7.16
CA THR A 323 -12.09 -5.84 -7.16
C THR A 323 -11.88 -5.40 -8.61
N ASP A 324 -11.87 -4.10 -8.85
CA ASP A 324 -11.53 -3.54 -10.16
C ASP A 324 -10.01 -3.27 -10.17
N GLU A 325 -9.36 -3.20 -11.34
CA GLU A 325 -7.92 -2.93 -11.35
C GLU A 325 -7.55 -1.54 -10.79
N ASP A 326 -6.28 -1.39 -10.41
CA ASP A 326 -5.72 -0.28 -9.62
C ASP A 326 -6.44 0.04 -8.28
N THR A 327 -7.47 -0.73 -7.91
CA THR A 327 -8.29 -0.51 -6.72
C THR A 327 -7.78 -1.31 -5.51
N VAL A 328 -7.70 -0.66 -4.35
CA VAL A 328 -7.32 -1.31 -3.09
C VAL A 328 -8.52 -2.05 -2.50
N LEU A 329 -8.43 -3.37 -2.45
CA LEU A 329 -9.43 -4.26 -1.86
C LEU A 329 -9.17 -4.45 -0.36
N VAL A 330 -10.23 -4.36 0.45
CA VAL A 330 -10.19 -4.56 1.91
C VAL A 330 -11.08 -5.73 2.30
N ILE A 331 -10.47 -6.81 2.78
CA ILE A 331 -11.15 -8.06 3.14
C ILE A 331 -11.09 -8.21 4.68
N PRO A 332 -12.22 -8.09 5.40
CA PRO A 332 -12.24 -8.33 6.84
C PRO A 332 -11.84 -9.77 7.17
N ALA A 333 -11.02 -9.97 8.21
CA ALA A 333 -10.59 -11.33 8.60
C ALA A 333 -11.79 -12.26 8.91
N ALA A 334 -12.87 -11.72 9.48
CA ALA A 334 -14.11 -12.46 9.76
C ALA A 334 -14.87 -12.96 8.51
N THR A 335 -14.46 -12.58 7.30
CA THR A 335 -15.01 -13.08 6.04
C THR A 335 -14.28 -14.35 5.57
N LEU A 336 -12.96 -14.40 5.81
CA LEU A 336 -12.09 -15.55 5.54
C LEU A 336 -12.29 -16.63 6.61
N LEU A 337 -12.45 -16.22 7.88
CA LEU A 337 -12.72 -17.14 9.00
C LEU A 337 -14.17 -17.70 9.01
N ALA A 338 -14.86 -17.73 7.86
CA ALA A 338 -16.30 -18.07 7.77
C ALA A 338 -16.58 -19.46 7.17
N ASN A 339 -15.64 -19.99 6.40
CA ASN A 339 -15.55 -21.35 5.87
C ASN A 339 -14.46 -22.17 6.57
N ASP A 340 -13.45 -21.52 7.15
CA ASP A 340 -12.47 -22.10 8.07
C ASP A 340 -13.11 -22.79 9.29
N ILE A 341 -12.50 -23.87 9.76
CA ILE A 341 -12.90 -24.60 10.96
C ILE A 341 -11.71 -24.99 11.83
N ASP A 342 -11.97 -25.18 13.12
CA ASP A 342 -11.04 -25.80 14.07
C ASP A 342 -11.71 -27.08 14.60
N VAL A 343 -10.95 -28.16 14.73
CA VAL A 343 -11.49 -29.50 15.04
C VAL A 343 -12.16 -29.51 16.40
N GLU A 344 -11.56 -28.84 17.39
CA GLU A 344 -12.06 -28.81 18.76
C GLU A 344 -12.90 -27.56 19.08
N GLY A 345 -12.90 -26.58 18.16
CA GLY A 345 -13.66 -25.34 18.25
C GLY A 345 -12.96 -24.24 19.04
N ASP A 346 -11.63 -24.21 19.06
CA ASP A 346 -10.86 -23.13 19.68
C ASP A 346 -10.93 -21.82 18.88
N ILE A 347 -10.53 -20.72 19.52
CA ILE A 347 -10.63 -19.37 18.94
C ILE A 347 -9.37 -19.07 18.13
N PHE A 348 -9.42 -19.39 16.84
CA PHE A 348 -8.40 -19.02 15.86
C PHE A 348 -8.67 -17.68 15.18
N GLY A 349 -7.66 -17.14 14.48
CA GLY A 349 -7.79 -15.94 13.67
C GLY A 349 -6.64 -15.73 12.68
N VAL A 350 -6.83 -14.81 11.73
CA VAL A 350 -5.80 -14.44 10.74
C VAL A 350 -4.62 -13.75 11.41
N VAL A 351 -3.43 -14.32 11.26
CA VAL A 351 -2.17 -13.81 11.83
C VAL A 351 -1.20 -13.21 10.79
N GLY A 352 -1.51 -13.34 9.50
CA GLY A 352 -0.74 -12.67 8.44
C GLY A 352 -1.05 -13.19 7.03
N THR A 353 -0.26 -12.71 6.06
CA THR A 353 -0.21 -13.18 4.67
C THR A 353 1.16 -13.78 4.36
N VAL A 354 1.27 -14.58 3.30
CA VAL A 354 2.52 -15.27 2.92
C VAL A 354 3.04 -14.78 1.57
N ALA A 355 2.36 -15.14 0.48
CA ALA A 355 2.69 -14.76 -0.88
C ALA A 355 1.45 -14.22 -1.59
N ALA A 356 1.67 -13.39 -2.61
CA ALA A 356 0.63 -12.93 -3.53
C ALA A 356 1.18 -13.01 -4.96
N GLU A 357 0.35 -13.47 -5.89
CA GLU A 357 0.59 -13.43 -7.33
C GLU A 357 -0.32 -12.35 -7.92
N HIS A 358 0.24 -11.53 -8.81
CA HIS A 358 -0.45 -10.37 -9.42
C HIS A 358 -1.01 -9.35 -8.42
N GLY A 359 -0.25 -9.11 -7.35
CA GLY A 359 -0.54 -8.07 -6.37
C GLY A 359 0.28 -8.18 -5.09
N ARG A 360 -0.16 -7.47 -4.04
CA ARG A 360 0.42 -7.51 -2.70
C ARG A 360 -0.68 -7.59 -1.65
N ALA A 361 -0.57 -8.53 -0.72
CA ALA A 361 -1.50 -8.73 0.38
C ALA A 361 -0.80 -8.54 1.74
N TRP A 362 -1.40 -7.78 2.67
CA TRP A 362 -0.91 -7.65 4.04
C TRP A 362 -2.03 -7.47 5.07
N LEU A 363 -1.77 -7.88 6.31
CA LEU A 363 -2.70 -7.70 7.44
C LEU A 363 -2.54 -6.31 8.06
N ALA A 364 -3.62 -5.53 8.15
CA ALA A 364 -3.67 -4.23 8.82
C ALA A 364 -5.02 -4.02 9.54
N ASP A 365 -4.98 -3.55 10.79
CA ASP A 365 -6.16 -3.24 11.63
C ASP A 365 -7.24 -4.35 11.69
N GLY A 366 -6.82 -5.63 11.58
CA GLY A 366 -7.70 -6.80 11.61
C GLY A 366 -8.32 -7.19 10.26
N ASN A 367 -7.89 -6.58 9.16
CA ASN A 367 -8.34 -6.86 7.79
C ASN A 367 -7.13 -7.18 6.91
N ILE A 368 -7.30 -8.04 5.90
CA ILE A 368 -6.31 -8.15 4.83
C ILE A 368 -6.58 -7.03 3.82
N ILE A 369 -5.54 -6.26 3.53
CA ILE A 369 -5.52 -5.30 2.44
C ILE A 369 -4.84 -5.99 1.26
N PHE A 370 -5.52 -6.03 0.13
CA PHE A 370 -4.97 -6.48 -1.14
C PHE A 370 -4.88 -5.30 -2.11
N THR A 371 -3.82 -5.23 -2.89
CA THR A 371 -3.66 -4.28 -3.98
C THR A 371 -3.14 -5.06 -5.19
N PRO A 372 -3.84 -5.06 -6.34
CA PRO A 372 -3.35 -5.67 -7.57
C PRO A 372 -1.95 -5.17 -7.99
N GLU A 373 -1.34 -5.87 -8.94
CA GLU A 373 -0.35 -5.24 -9.82
C GLU A 373 -1.05 -4.15 -10.65
N ALA A 374 -0.34 -3.06 -10.96
CA ALA A 374 -0.93 -1.96 -11.73
C ALA A 374 -1.26 -2.45 -13.15
N ASN A 375 -2.42 -2.03 -13.67
CA ASN A 375 -2.89 -2.43 -15.00
C ASN A 375 -3.00 -3.97 -15.17
N PHE A 376 -3.33 -4.70 -14.09
CA PHE A 376 -3.58 -6.14 -14.13
C PHE A 376 -5.07 -6.47 -13.94
N PHE A 377 -5.67 -7.00 -15.00
CA PHE A 377 -6.97 -7.67 -14.98
C PHE A 377 -6.83 -9.19 -15.15
N GLY A 378 -7.69 -9.95 -14.48
CA GLY A 378 -7.66 -11.42 -14.51
C GLY A 378 -7.75 -12.05 -13.12
N MET A 379 -7.11 -13.21 -12.94
CA MET A 379 -7.07 -13.92 -11.65
C MET A 379 -5.75 -13.65 -10.94
N ALA A 380 -5.80 -12.82 -9.89
CA ALA A 380 -4.75 -12.75 -8.89
C ALA A 380 -5.03 -13.76 -7.75
N MET A 381 -4.04 -14.06 -6.92
CA MET A 381 -4.26 -14.87 -5.72
C MET A 381 -3.31 -14.49 -4.58
N PHE A 382 -3.68 -14.77 -3.35
CA PHE A 382 -2.76 -14.69 -2.22
C PHE A 382 -3.05 -15.71 -1.12
N GLU A 383 -2.02 -16.05 -0.36
CA GLU A 383 -2.09 -16.95 0.79
C GLU A 383 -2.21 -16.16 2.11
N TYR A 384 -3.14 -16.57 2.97
CA TYR A 384 -3.31 -16.05 4.32
C TYR A 384 -3.08 -17.14 5.36
N ARG A 385 -2.59 -16.76 6.55
CA ARG A 385 -2.23 -17.69 7.62
C ARG A 385 -3.14 -17.48 8.82
N VAL A 386 -3.70 -18.56 9.36
CA VAL A 386 -4.51 -18.57 10.58
C VAL A 386 -3.80 -19.27 11.73
N SER A 387 -4.19 -18.95 12.97
CA SER A 387 -3.67 -19.57 14.19
C SER A 387 -4.67 -19.50 15.33
N ASP A 388 -4.75 -20.60 16.08
CA ASP A 388 -5.33 -20.79 17.42
C ASP A 388 -4.45 -20.21 18.56
N GLY A 389 -3.18 -19.91 18.29
CA GLY A 389 -2.15 -19.51 19.26
C GLY A 389 -1.09 -20.58 19.57
N VAL A 390 -1.20 -21.79 19.01
CA VAL A 390 -0.31 -22.95 19.19
C VAL A 390 0.18 -23.46 17.82
N SER A 391 -0.76 -23.74 16.93
CA SER A 391 -0.61 -24.29 15.57
C SER A 391 -0.97 -23.24 14.51
N THR A 392 -0.72 -23.54 13.23
CA THR A 392 -1.10 -22.66 12.11
C THR A 392 -1.34 -23.44 10.83
N SER A 393 -2.28 -22.99 10.01
CA SER A 393 -2.43 -23.40 8.62
C SER A 393 -2.44 -22.19 7.67
N THR A 394 -2.55 -22.46 6.37
CA THR A 394 -2.57 -21.46 5.31
C THR A 394 -3.80 -21.69 4.43
N GLY A 395 -4.67 -20.68 4.34
CA GLY A 395 -5.77 -20.61 3.37
C GLY A 395 -5.38 -19.74 2.18
N LYS A 396 -6.23 -19.71 1.15
CA LYS A 396 -5.93 -19.02 -0.11
C LYS A 396 -7.13 -18.24 -0.62
N VAL A 397 -6.90 -16.98 -0.98
CA VAL A 397 -7.90 -16.13 -1.65
C VAL A 397 -7.59 -16.06 -3.14
N ILE A 398 -8.60 -16.30 -3.98
CA ILE A 398 -8.60 -16.03 -5.41
C ILE A 398 -9.28 -14.67 -5.61
N VAL A 399 -8.62 -13.73 -6.28
CA VAL A 399 -9.14 -12.38 -6.54
C VAL A 399 -9.37 -12.21 -8.03
N THR A 400 -10.63 -12.09 -8.43
CA THR A 400 -11.00 -11.69 -9.80
C THR A 400 -10.88 -10.18 -9.92
N VAL A 401 -9.82 -9.72 -10.59
CA VAL A 401 -9.58 -8.30 -10.88
C VAL A 401 -10.25 -7.96 -12.21
N ASN A 402 -11.22 -7.05 -12.19
CA ASN A 402 -12.00 -6.66 -13.36
C ASN A 402 -11.27 -5.58 -14.17
N PRO A 403 -11.29 -5.66 -15.52
CA PRO A 403 -10.68 -4.63 -16.36
C PRO A 403 -11.43 -3.30 -16.29
N VAL A 404 -10.69 -2.19 -16.27
CA VAL A 404 -11.21 -0.82 -16.30
C VAL A 404 -10.43 0.00 -17.32
N ASN A 405 -11.14 0.49 -18.34
CA ASN A 405 -10.56 1.24 -19.46
C ASN A 405 -9.55 2.30 -19.02
N ASP A 406 -8.29 2.05 -19.32
CA ASP A 406 -7.17 2.92 -18.98
C ASP A 406 -7.02 4.05 -20.01
N THR A 407 -5.95 4.87 -19.94
CA THR A 407 -5.62 5.80 -21.03
C THR A 407 -4.43 5.30 -21.87
N PRO A 408 -4.55 5.21 -23.21
CA PRO A 408 -3.46 4.79 -24.09
C PRO A 408 -2.14 5.53 -23.85
N VAL A 409 -1.04 4.79 -23.86
CA VAL A 409 0.32 5.33 -23.73
C VAL A 409 0.95 5.39 -25.11
N ALA A 410 1.09 6.60 -25.65
CA ALA A 410 1.82 6.80 -26.90
C ALA A 410 3.34 6.93 -26.67
N VAL A 411 4.13 6.68 -27.71
CA VAL A 411 5.60 6.67 -27.63
C VAL A 411 6.21 7.49 -28.78
N ALA A 412 7.09 8.45 -28.44
CA ALA A 412 7.67 9.38 -29.41
C ALA A 412 8.29 8.71 -30.65
N ASP A 413 7.90 9.21 -31.83
CA ASP A 413 8.23 8.65 -33.14
C ASP A 413 9.36 9.37 -33.86
N THR A 414 9.92 8.70 -34.86
CA THR A 414 10.86 9.30 -35.83
C THR A 414 10.50 8.96 -37.26
N ALA A 415 10.49 9.96 -38.14
CA ALA A 415 10.32 9.82 -39.58
C ALA A 415 11.37 10.65 -40.33
N SER A 416 11.47 10.48 -41.66
CA SER A 416 12.33 11.30 -42.51
C SER A 416 11.70 11.50 -43.89
N THR A 417 12.02 12.63 -44.50
CA THR A 417 11.70 12.99 -45.88
C THR A 417 12.80 13.89 -46.42
N ASP A 418 12.82 14.16 -47.71
CA ASP A 418 13.70 15.16 -48.30
C ASP A 418 12.97 16.52 -48.32
N GLU A 419 13.65 17.65 -48.39
CA GLU A 419 12.97 18.95 -48.38
C GLU A 419 12.06 19.15 -49.61
N ASP A 420 11.13 20.11 -49.51
CA ASP A 420 9.97 20.32 -50.39
C ASP A 420 8.99 19.13 -50.58
N THR A 421 9.37 17.93 -50.11
CA THR A 421 8.66 16.68 -50.35
C THR A 421 7.54 16.48 -49.33
N LEU A 422 6.36 16.08 -49.81
CA LEU A 422 5.23 15.75 -48.95
C LEU A 422 5.44 14.36 -48.32
N LEU A 423 5.67 14.32 -47.01
CA LEU A 423 5.72 13.09 -46.23
C LEU A 423 4.29 12.60 -45.94
N VAL A 424 4.06 11.30 -46.16
CA VAL A 424 2.79 10.63 -45.85
C VAL A 424 3.09 9.45 -44.93
N ILE A 425 2.66 9.56 -43.68
CA ILE A 425 2.85 8.56 -42.62
C ILE A 425 1.50 7.86 -42.41
N PRO A 426 1.38 6.54 -42.66
CA PRO A 426 0.18 5.79 -42.26
C PRO A 426 -0.02 5.86 -40.75
N ALA A 427 -1.26 6.03 -40.25
CA ALA A 427 -1.48 6.09 -38.80
C ALA A 427 -0.98 4.81 -38.09
N ALA A 428 -1.12 3.64 -38.72
CA ALA A 428 -0.58 2.36 -38.24
C ALA A 428 0.97 2.26 -38.22
N THR A 429 1.69 3.30 -38.65
CA THR A 429 3.14 3.43 -38.44
C THR A 429 3.47 4.16 -37.14
N LEU A 430 2.63 5.14 -36.75
CA LEU A 430 2.74 5.80 -35.44
C LEU A 430 2.25 4.87 -34.33
N LEU A 431 1.09 4.22 -34.55
CA LEU A 431 0.48 3.26 -33.61
C LEU A 431 1.24 1.91 -33.49
N ALA A 432 2.54 1.87 -33.82
CA ALA A 432 3.35 0.65 -33.87
C ALA A 432 4.26 0.46 -32.64
N ASN A 433 4.50 1.54 -31.90
CA ASN A 433 5.23 1.59 -30.62
C ASN A 433 4.31 2.00 -29.44
N ASP A 434 3.19 2.67 -29.73
CA ASP A 434 2.10 2.97 -28.81
C ASP A 434 1.52 1.69 -28.18
N THR A 435 1.09 1.79 -26.92
CA THR A 435 0.55 0.67 -26.14
C THR A 435 -0.72 1.03 -25.40
N ASP A 436 -1.60 0.04 -25.28
CA ASP A 436 -2.81 0.05 -24.47
C ASP A 436 -2.69 -1.04 -23.40
N ALA A 437 -3.29 -0.85 -22.22
CA ALA A 437 -3.19 -1.81 -21.12
C ALA A 437 -4.10 -3.03 -21.35
N GLU A 438 -5.34 -2.80 -21.80
CA GLU A 438 -6.32 -3.84 -22.15
C GLU A 438 -5.99 -4.48 -23.51
N GLY A 439 -5.21 -3.77 -24.33
CA GLY A 439 -4.85 -4.14 -25.69
C GLY A 439 -5.90 -3.72 -26.73
N ASP A 440 -6.65 -2.66 -26.43
CA ASP A 440 -7.73 -2.17 -27.28
C ASP A 440 -7.22 -1.53 -28.59
N THR A 441 -8.12 -1.36 -29.56
CA THR A 441 -7.71 -1.01 -30.94
C THR A 441 -7.41 0.48 -31.10
N LEU A 442 -6.16 0.85 -30.87
CA LEU A 442 -5.68 2.23 -30.94
C LEU A 442 -5.87 2.89 -32.32
N SER A 443 -6.10 4.21 -32.30
CA SER A 443 -6.32 5.06 -33.47
C SER A 443 -5.78 6.47 -33.26
N VAL A 444 -5.17 7.06 -34.29
CA VAL A 444 -4.76 8.49 -34.26
C VAL A 444 -5.99 9.36 -34.51
N VAL A 445 -6.31 10.25 -33.58
CA VAL A 445 -7.54 11.08 -33.61
C VAL A 445 -7.29 12.57 -33.82
N GLU A 446 -6.09 13.06 -33.52
CA GLU A 446 -5.74 14.48 -33.59
C GLU A 446 -4.23 14.63 -33.90
N VAL A 447 -3.87 15.66 -34.67
CA VAL A 447 -2.48 16.08 -34.91
C VAL A 447 -2.41 17.60 -34.82
N ALA A 448 -1.34 18.12 -34.22
CA ALA A 448 -1.20 19.55 -33.93
C ALA A 448 0.27 19.97 -33.84
N ARG A 449 0.51 21.27 -33.57
CA ARG A 449 1.80 21.82 -33.12
C ARG A 449 2.98 21.46 -34.02
N ALA A 450 2.74 21.44 -35.33
CA ALA A 450 3.82 21.32 -36.31
C ALA A 450 4.81 22.48 -36.16
N THR A 451 6.09 22.15 -36.34
CA THR A 451 7.24 23.04 -36.34
C THR A 451 8.04 22.74 -37.60
N HIS A 452 8.46 23.79 -38.30
CA HIS A 452 9.12 23.70 -39.60
C HIS A 452 8.31 22.95 -40.66
N GLY A 453 7.00 23.26 -40.72
CA GLY A 453 6.06 22.63 -41.63
C GLY A 453 4.60 22.65 -41.15
N THR A 454 3.72 22.01 -41.91
CA THR A 454 2.31 21.79 -41.57
C THR A 454 1.96 20.32 -41.49
N VAL A 455 1.00 19.98 -40.62
CA VAL A 455 0.51 18.61 -40.41
C VAL A 455 -1.01 18.54 -40.57
N GLU A 456 -1.50 17.48 -41.18
CA GLU A 456 -2.93 17.19 -41.33
C GLU A 456 -3.20 15.68 -41.16
N LEU A 457 -4.29 15.32 -40.48
CA LEU A 457 -4.77 13.94 -40.35
C LEU A 457 -5.90 13.74 -41.37
N ALA A 458 -5.59 13.04 -42.47
CA ALA A 458 -6.49 12.88 -43.60
C ALA A 458 -6.66 11.40 -43.99
N SER A 459 -7.90 10.91 -43.98
CA SER A 459 -8.28 9.56 -44.44
C SER A 459 -7.50 8.39 -43.78
N GLY A 460 -7.08 8.55 -42.52
CA GLY A 460 -6.32 7.54 -41.76
C GLY A 460 -4.79 7.58 -41.95
N ASN A 461 -4.27 8.60 -42.64
CA ASN A 461 -2.85 8.90 -42.71
C ASN A 461 -2.58 10.29 -42.12
N VAL A 462 -1.41 10.48 -41.53
CA VAL A 462 -0.86 11.79 -41.20
C VAL A 462 -0.01 12.27 -42.37
N THR A 463 -0.32 13.43 -42.92
CA THR A 463 0.52 14.09 -43.93
C THR A 463 1.30 15.22 -43.28
N PHE A 464 2.61 15.23 -43.44
CA PHE A 464 3.50 16.31 -43.02
C PHE A 464 4.15 16.95 -44.24
N ARG A 465 4.03 18.27 -44.36
CA ARG A 465 4.72 19.08 -45.37
C ARG A 465 5.75 19.94 -44.65
N PRO A 466 7.06 19.78 -44.92
CA PRO A 466 8.07 20.72 -44.46
C PRO A 466 7.74 22.18 -44.86
N GLU A 467 8.32 23.14 -44.14
CA GLU A 467 8.52 24.48 -44.69
C GLU A 467 9.35 24.37 -45.98
N ALA A 468 9.14 25.28 -46.94
CA ALA A 468 9.95 25.31 -48.15
C ALA A 468 11.40 25.63 -47.78
N ASP A 469 12.35 25.04 -48.51
CA ASP A 469 13.79 25.25 -48.29
C ASP A 469 14.25 24.94 -46.83
N PHE A 470 13.53 24.04 -46.13
CA PHE A 470 13.87 23.61 -44.77
C PHE A 470 14.45 22.18 -44.74
N PHE A 471 15.73 22.10 -44.41
CA PHE A 471 16.41 20.89 -43.97
C PHE A 471 16.72 20.93 -42.46
N GLY A 472 16.76 19.76 -41.83
CA GLY A 472 17.04 19.60 -40.39
C GLY A 472 15.91 18.93 -39.62
N THR A 473 15.73 19.29 -38.35
CA THR A 473 14.79 18.62 -37.44
C THR A 473 13.47 19.39 -37.33
N ALA A 474 12.48 18.95 -38.09
CA ALA A 474 11.08 19.31 -37.89
C ALA A 474 10.41 18.41 -36.84
N ALA A 475 9.22 18.79 -36.37
CA ALA A 475 8.41 17.94 -35.49
C ALA A 475 6.93 18.34 -35.52
N PHE A 476 6.06 17.41 -35.12
CA PHE A 476 4.66 17.67 -34.81
C PHE A 476 4.21 16.80 -33.63
N GLU A 477 3.02 17.06 -33.08
CA GLU A 477 2.45 16.26 -32.01
C GLU A 477 1.17 15.53 -32.48
N TYR A 478 0.91 14.33 -31.96
CA TYR A 478 -0.25 13.50 -32.28
C TYR A 478 -0.95 13.02 -31.00
N ARG A 479 -2.19 12.53 -31.15
CA ARG A 479 -2.97 11.93 -30.06
C ARG A 479 -3.65 10.63 -30.50
N VAL A 480 -3.76 9.74 -29.52
CA VAL A 480 -4.18 8.35 -29.66
C VAL A 480 -5.46 8.10 -28.84
N SER A 481 -6.33 7.25 -29.36
CA SER A 481 -7.60 6.82 -28.75
C SER A 481 -7.84 5.33 -28.97
N ASP A 482 -8.22 4.66 -27.89
CA ASP A 482 -8.85 3.34 -27.81
C ASP A 482 -10.28 3.32 -28.42
N GLY A 483 -10.99 4.47 -28.37
CA GLY A 483 -12.39 4.65 -28.71
C GLY A 483 -13.30 5.14 -27.56
N VAL A 484 -12.77 5.23 -26.34
CA VAL A 484 -13.46 5.62 -25.09
C VAL A 484 -12.73 6.80 -24.42
N SER A 485 -11.41 6.70 -24.29
CA SER A 485 -10.48 7.67 -23.73
C SER A 485 -9.57 8.28 -24.82
N THR A 486 -8.73 9.23 -24.44
CA THR A 486 -7.69 9.79 -25.32
C THR A 486 -6.49 10.25 -24.50
N ASN A 487 -5.29 10.02 -25.03
CA ASN A 487 -4.05 10.36 -24.33
C ASN A 487 -3.71 11.86 -24.35
N TRP A 488 -2.60 12.22 -23.70
CA TRP A 488 -1.94 13.52 -23.92
C TRP A 488 -1.12 13.52 -25.22
N TYR A 489 -0.85 14.71 -25.74
CA TYR A 489 -0.04 14.87 -26.95
C TYR A 489 1.36 14.25 -26.80
N GLU A 490 1.76 13.42 -27.78
CA GLU A 490 3.10 12.84 -27.90
C GLU A 490 3.74 13.27 -29.24
N LYS A 491 5.07 13.20 -29.34
CA LYS A 491 5.85 13.89 -30.38
C LYS A 491 6.33 12.95 -31.50
N VAL A 492 6.07 13.33 -32.74
CA VAL A 492 6.77 12.80 -33.92
C VAL A 492 7.91 13.76 -34.30
N THR A 493 9.12 13.25 -34.45
CA THR A 493 10.30 14.00 -34.92
C THR A 493 10.59 13.66 -36.38
N VAL A 494 10.68 14.66 -37.26
CA VAL A 494 10.90 14.47 -38.70
C VAL A 494 12.26 15.01 -39.10
N THR A 495 13.15 14.13 -39.55
CA THR A 495 14.43 14.53 -40.15
C THR A 495 14.21 14.86 -41.63
N VAL A 496 14.25 16.15 -41.97
CA VAL A 496 14.18 16.63 -43.35
C VAL A 496 15.59 16.70 -43.93
N ASN A 497 15.85 15.98 -45.01
CA ASN A 497 17.17 15.89 -45.64
C ASN A 497 17.33 16.99 -46.70
N PRO A 498 18.52 17.61 -46.82
CA PRO A 498 18.76 18.64 -47.83
C PRO A 498 18.80 18.07 -49.26
N VAL A 499 18.42 18.90 -50.22
CA VAL A 499 18.40 18.63 -51.67
C VAL A 499 19.22 19.71 -52.40
N GLN A 500 19.90 19.35 -53.49
CA GLN A 500 20.77 20.31 -54.18
C GLN A 500 19.97 21.35 -54.98
N ASP A 501 19.90 22.56 -54.42
CA ASP A 501 19.26 23.74 -55.01
C ASP A 501 20.26 24.62 -55.80
N ALA A 502 19.93 25.90 -55.97
CA ALA A 502 20.83 26.93 -56.45
C ALA A 502 21.00 28.01 -55.36
N PRO A 503 22.11 28.77 -55.35
CA PRO A 503 22.26 29.88 -54.42
C PRO A 503 21.13 30.90 -54.53
N ASP A 504 20.51 31.28 -53.41
CA ASP A 504 19.70 32.49 -53.32
C ASP A 504 20.64 33.67 -53.01
N ALA A 505 20.81 34.54 -54.00
CA ALA A 505 21.69 35.70 -53.92
C ALA A 505 20.88 36.93 -53.48
N VAL A 506 21.11 37.39 -52.26
CA VAL A 506 20.30 38.39 -51.56
C VAL A 506 20.84 39.79 -51.83
N PHE A 507 19.95 40.77 -52.02
CA PHE A 507 20.37 42.15 -52.24
C PHE A 507 20.95 42.79 -50.97
N ASP A 508 22.27 42.92 -50.94
CA ASP A 508 22.97 43.68 -49.91
C ASP A 508 22.62 45.16 -49.88
N SER A 509 22.76 45.73 -48.69
CA SER A 509 23.01 47.15 -48.56
C SER A 509 24.18 47.40 -47.60
N VAL A 510 25.05 48.32 -47.99
CA VAL A 510 26.21 48.73 -47.19
C VAL A 510 26.33 50.24 -47.26
N PHE A 511 26.97 50.83 -46.26
CA PHE A 511 27.15 52.27 -46.18
C PHE A 511 28.64 52.62 -46.23
N ALA A 512 28.96 53.66 -46.99
CA ALA A 512 30.26 54.32 -46.94
C ALA A 512 30.03 55.79 -46.59
N ASP A 513 31.01 56.43 -45.94
CA ASP A 513 31.03 57.88 -45.84
C ASP A 513 31.54 58.51 -47.16
N GLU A 514 31.12 59.74 -47.43
CA GLU A 514 31.65 60.59 -48.51
C GLU A 514 33.19 60.59 -48.55
N ASP A 515 33.77 60.43 -49.74
CA ASP A 515 35.22 60.34 -50.02
C ASP A 515 36.00 59.19 -49.32
N VAL A 516 35.33 58.19 -48.73
CA VAL A 516 35.99 57.03 -48.09
C VAL A 516 35.97 55.77 -48.99
N GLU A 517 37.15 55.16 -49.19
CA GLU A 517 37.27 53.82 -49.81
C GLU A 517 36.67 52.75 -48.89
N LEU A 518 35.75 51.96 -49.43
CA LEU A 518 35.10 50.85 -48.74
C LEU A 518 35.74 49.52 -49.17
N ARG A 519 36.11 48.69 -48.18
CA ARG A 519 36.45 47.28 -48.37
C ARG A 519 35.35 46.45 -47.73
N ILE A 520 34.71 45.62 -48.55
CA ILE A 520 33.64 44.73 -48.16
C ILE A 520 34.20 43.31 -48.24
N PRO A 521 34.40 42.59 -47.13
CA PRO A 521 34.82 41.20 -47.20
C PRO A 521 33.83 40.38 -48.03
N VAL A 522 34.33 39.46 -48.86
CA VAL A 522 33.50 38.52 -49.62
C VAL A 522 32.59 37.73 -48.68
N ALA A 523 33.09 37.34 -47.51
CA ALA A 523 32.32 36.69 -46.43
C ALA A 523 31.27 37.61 -45.75
N ALA A 524 31.23 38.90 -46.05
CA ALA A 524 30.18 39.83 -45.59
C ALA A 524 29.06 39.98 -46.63
N LEU A 525 29.37 39.91 -47.93
CA LEU A 525 28.36 39.75 -48.99
C LEU A 525 27.66 38.39 -48.84
N LEU A 526 28.44 37.31 -48.78
CA LEU A 526 27.97 35.93 -48.57
C LEU A 526 27.40 35.64 -47.15
N SER A 527 26.94 36.66 -46.42
CA SER A 527 26.42 36.53 -45.04
C SER A 527 24.89 36.51 -44.95
N ASN A 528 24.21 37.04 -45.97
CA ASN A 528 22.76 36.97 -46.16
C ASN A 528 22.38 36.01 -47.30
N ASP A 529 23.23 35.89 -48.32
CA ASP A 529 23.19 34.82 -49.33
C ASP A 529 23.10 33.43 -48.68
N ARG A 530 22.37 32.52 -49.33
CA ARG A 530 22.24 31.13 -48.87
C ARG A 530 22.27 30.14 -50.02
N HIS A 531 22.59 28.90 -49.68
CA HIS A 531 22.27 27.73 -50.48
C HIS A 531 21.25 26.91 -49.70
N GLY A 532 20.29 26.28 -50.40
CA GLY A 532 19.22 25.49 -49.76
C GLY A 532 19.80 24.38 -48.88
N ASP A 533 20.79 23.65 -49.39
CA ASP A 533 21.47 22.55 -48.69
C ASP A 533 22.61 22.97 -47.73
N GLY A 534 23.00 24.26 -47.73
CA GLY A 534 24.13 24.79 -46.98
C GLY A 534 25.52 24.67 -47.62
N ASP A 535 25.61 24.42 -48.93
CA ASP A 535 26.88 24.34 -49.68
C ASP A 535 27.76 25.61 -49.54
N PRO A 536 29.10 25.49 -49.58
CA PRO A 536 30.00 26.63 -49.49
C PRO A 536 29.88 27.59 -50.68
N LEU A 537 29.39 28.80 -50.41
CA LEU A 537 29.28 29.87 -51.40
C LEU A 537 30.60 30.62 -51.63
N SER A 538 30.69 31.28 -52.79
CA SER A 538 31.83 32.10 -53.24
C SER A 538 31.35 33.25 -54.12
N VAL A 539 32.05 34.39 -54.13
CA VAL A 539 31.82 35.46 -55.12
C VAL A 539 32.77 35.28 -56.30
N SER A 540 32.22 35.11 -57.50
CA SER A 540 33.00 34.85 -58.73
C SER A 540 33.15 36.05 -59.66
N LEU A 541 32.32 37.08 -59.51
CA LEU A 541 32.36 38.31 -60.32
C LEU A 541 31.77 39.51 -59.57
N VAL A 542 32.28 40.72 -59.85
CA VAL A 542 31.67 42.01 -59.48
C VAL A 542 31.66 42.94 -60.70
N GLU A 543 30.55 43.63 -60.97
CA GLU A 543 30.38 44.50 -62.13
C GLU A 543 29.30 45.60 -61.92
N ASN A 544 28.94 46.31 -63.01
CA ASN A 544 27.81 47.26 -63.10
C ASN A 544 27.76 48.38 -62.03
N ALA A 545 28.92 48.82 -61.55
CA ALA A 545 29.05 49.90 -60.57
C ALA A 545 28.40 51.23 -60.98
N ARG A 546 27.75 51.90 -60.02
CA ARG A 546 26.98 53.13 -60.16
C ARG A 546 27.44 54.14 -59.11
N ASN A 547 27.71 55.38 -59.52
CA ASN A 547 28.21 56.48 -58.65
C ASN A 547 29.49 56.13 -57.85
N GLY A 548 30.34 55.28 -58.42
CA GLY A 548 31.63 54.84 -57.88
C GLY A 548 32.30 53.84 -58.83
N THR A 549 33.31 53.12 -58.34
CA THR A 549 34.01 52.03 -59.05
C THR A 549 34.15 50.80 -58.14
N VAL A 550 34.10 49.59 -58.71
CA VAL A 550 34.22 48.31 -57.98
C VAL A 550 35.33 47.43 -58.57
N GLU A 551 36.03 46.67 -57.72
CA GLU A 551 37.01 45.65 -58.10
C GLU A 551 37.05 44.53 -57.04
N LEU A 552 37.33 43.28 -57.43
CA LEU A 552 37.48 42.13 -56.53
C LEU A 552 38.97 41.91 -56.23
N GLU A 553 39.41 42.19 -55.00
CA GLU A 553 40.80 42.07 -54.52
C GLU A 553 40.99 40.81 -53.65
N GLY A 554 40.72 39.63 -54.22
CA GLY A 554 40.83 38.36 -53.48
C GLY A 554 39.62 38.15 -52.57
N ASP A 555 39.84 38.16 -51.25
CA ASP A 555 38.78 37.96 -50.25
C ASP A 555 38.03 39.26 -49.89
N ASP A 556 38.38 40.39 -50.51
CA ASP A 556 37.72 41.72 -50.39
C ASP A 556 37.11 42.16 -51.73
N VAL A 557 35.94 42.79 -51.69
CA VAL A 557 35.45 43.69 -52.75
C VAL A 557 35.80 45.14 -52.38
N ARG A 558 36.61 45.78 -53.23
CA ARG A 558 36.99 47.19 -53.16
C ARG A 558 35.91 48.02 -53.85
N PHE A 559 35.20 48.88 -53.12
CA PHE A 559 34.33 49.92 -53.69
C PHE A 559 34.85 51.32 -53.37
N THR A 560 34.97 52.17 -54.39
CA THR A 560 35.40 53.57 -54.23
C THR A 560 34.29 54.50 -54.70
N PRO A 561 33.70 55.34 -53.82
CA PRO A 561 32.67 56.30 -54.19
C PRO A 561 33.16 57.35 -55.21
N ALA A 562 32.23 57.95 -55.96
CA ALA A 562 32.54 59.14 -56.75
C ALA A 562 32.88 60.33 -55.81
N PRO A 563 33.93 61.13 -56.09
CA PRO A 563 34.34 62.22 -55.20
C PRO A 563 33.24 63.27 -54.96
N GLY A 564 32.99 63.61 -53.70
CA GLY A 564 31.95 64.56 -53.28
C GLY A 564 30.51 64.13 -53.59
N PHE A 565 30.25 62.83 -53.76
CA PHE A 565 28.92 62.28 -53.98
C PHE A 565 28.33 61.74 -52.67
N ALA A 566 27.11 62.20 -52.32
CA ALA A 566 26.28 61.61 -51.27
C ALA A 566 24.93 61.16 -51.87
N GLY A 567 24.42 60.01 -51.42
CA GLY A 567 23.21 59.37 -51.96
C GLY A 567 23.44 57.93 -52.41
N ALA A 568 22.51 57.41 -53.23
CA ALA A 568 22.54 56.02 -53.66
C ALA A 568 23.63 55.76 -54.72
N ALA A 569 24.58 54.90 -54.38
CA ALA A 569 25.54 54.24 -55.27
C ALA A 569 25.27 52.72 -55.24
N GLY A 570 26.10 51.92 -55.91
CA GLY A 570 25.98 50.46 -55.85
C GLY A 570 26.79 49.72 -56.91
N PHE A 571 26.70 48.39 -56.90
CA PHE A 571 27.26 47.48 -57.91
C PHE A 571 26.49 46.16 -57.90
N GLU A 572 26.81 45.24 -58.82
CA GLU A 572 26.22 43.90 -58.90
C GLU A 572 27.32 42.84 -58.75
N TYR A 573 26.99 41.67 -58.19
CA TYR A 573 27.93 40.58 -57.95
C TYR A 573 27.30 39.20 -58.21
N GLN A 574 28.14 38.22 -58.53
CA GLN A 574 27.73 36.85 -58.83
C GLN A 574 28.16 35.90 -57.71
N VAL A 575 27.17 35.22 -57.13
CA VAL A 575 27.32 34.14 -56.15
C VAL A 575 27.45 32.82 -56.90
N SER A 576 28.34 31.95 -56.44
CA SER A 576 28.60 30.63 -57.01
C SER A 576 28.86 29.59 -55.93
N ASP A 577 28.25 28.41 -56.06
CA ASP A 577 28.47 27.27 -55.16
C ASP A 577 29.69 26.41 -55.58
N THR A 578 29.90 25.30 -54.87
CA THR A 578 30.95 24.32 -55.17
C THR A 578 30.67 23.40 -56.37
N HIS A 579 29.45 23.42 -56.92
CA HIS A 579 28.98 22.48 -57.96
C HIS A 579 28.75 23.14 -59.34
N GLY A 580 28.76 24.47 -59.40
CA GLY A 580 28.67 25.29 -60.62
C GLY A 580 27.33 26.00 -60.84
N ALA A 581 26.41 26.01 -59.87
CA ALA A 581 25.22 26.87 -59.94
C ALA A 581 25.56 28.29 -59.48
N THR A 582 24.86 29.28 -60.03
CA THR A 582 25.16 30.70 -59.77
C THR A 582 23.91 31.58 -59.77
N ALA A 583 23.87 32.57 -58.88
CA ALA A 583 22.87 33.64 -58.86
C ALA A 583 23.55 35.02 -58.82
N THR A 584 22.76 36.10 -58.90
CA THR A 584 23.26 37.47 -59.04
C THR A 584 22.49 38.44 -58.15
N ALA A 585 23.22 39.12 -57.28
CA ALA A 585 22.70 40.12 -56.36
C ALA A 585 23.23 41.53 -56.68
N SER A 586 22.58 42.55 -56.14
CA SER A 586 23.04 43.95 -56.21
C SER A 586 23.34 44.48 -54.82
N VAL A 587 24.54 45.05 -54.64
CA VAL A 587 24.92 45.79 -53.44
C VAL A 587 24.46 47.25 -53.59
N ALA A 588 23.48 47.65 -52.79
CA ALA A 588 23.11 49.05 -52.63
C ALA A 588 24.10 49.75 -51.70
N VAL A 589 25.04 50.51 -52.27
CA VAL A 589 26.03 51.28 -51.49
C VAL A 589 25.45 52.67 -51.22
N ILE A 590 24.95 52.93 -50.02
CA ILE A 590 24.42 54.25 -49.65
C ILE A 590 25.58 55.12 -49.14
N ILE A 591 25.94 56.15 -49.90
CA ILE A 591 27.00 57.09 -49.50
C ILE A 591 26.40 58.13 -48.56
N ARG A 592 26.78 58.06 -47.28
CA ARG A 592 26.34 58.97 -46.23
C ARG A 592 27.16 60.25 -46.28
N ALA A 593 26.49 61.40 -46.13
CA ALA A 593 27.15 62.57 -45.54
C ALA A 593 27.46 62.23 -44.07
N SER A 594 28.67 62.58 -43.60
CA SER A 594 29.25 62.04 -42.36
C SER A 594 28.28 62.10 -41.16
N GLY A 595 27.89 60.91 -40.68
CA GLY A 595 26.81 60.73 -39.69
C GLY A 595 27.15 61.18 -38.26
N THR A 596 26.27 60.92 -37.30
CA THR A 596 26.51 61.27 -35.88
C THR A 596 27.36 60.20 -35.19
N LYS A 597 28.43 60.61 -34.47
CA LYS A 597 29.32 59.72 -33.70
C LYS A 597 28.70 59.29 -32.37
N ARG A 598 28.02 60.22 -31.68
CA ARG A 598 27.25 59.96 -30.46
C ARG A 598 26.30 61.12 -30.15
N VAL A 599 25.11 60.79 -29.66
CA VAL A 599 24.18 61.74 -29.03
C VAL A 599 24.36 61.72 -27.51
N PHE A 600 24.16 62.86 -26.88
CA PHE A 600 24.10 63.04 -25.43
C PHE A 600 22.84 63.84 -25.11
N VAL A 601 21.99 63.32 -24.22
CA VAL A 601 20.80 64.03 -23.73
C VAL A 601 21.07 64.51 -22.30
N GLY A 602 20.73 65.76 -22.01
CA GLY A 602 20.66 66.33 -20.67
C GLY A 602 19.21 66.51 -20.22
N MET A 603 18.98 67.19 -19.11
CA MET A 603 17.61 67.38 -18.63
C MET A 603 16.81 68.43 -19.44
N MET A 604 17.49 69.44 -20.02
CA MET A 604 16.87 70.55 -20.76
C MET A 604 17.35 70.73 -22.20
N HIS A 605 18.31 69.93 -22.67
CA HIS A 605 18.90 70.06 -24.01
C HIS A 605 19.58 68.77 -24.46
N THR A 606 19.78 68.65 -25.77
CA THR A 606 20.42 67.49 -26.42
C THR A 606 21.58 67.98 -27.30
N CYS A 607 22.68 67.21 -27.35
CA CYS A 607 23.83 67.51 -28.20
C CYS A 607 24.26 66.30 -29.05
N ALA A 608 24.57 66.54 -30.33
CA ALA A 608 25.17 65.57 -31.24
C ALA A 608 26.66 65.86 -31.44
N LEU A 609 27.50 64.85 -31.24
CA LEU A 609 28.92 64.84 -31.54
C LEU A 609 29.15 64.14 -32.88
N PHE A 610 29.93 64.74 -33.77
CA PHE A 610 30.25 64.22 -35.10
C PHE A 610 31.63 63.50 -35.11
N PRO A 611 31.89 62.58 -36.08
CA PRO A 611 33.15 61.84 -36.22
C PRO A 611 34.39 62.72 -36.27
N ASP A 612 34.28 63.90 -36.90
CA ASP A 612 35.37 64.86 -37.00
C ASP A 612 35.67 65.64 -35.70
N GLY A 613 34.85 65.50 -34.66
CA GLY A 613 34.98 66.17 -33.37
C GLY A 613 34.23 67.51 -33.23
N ARG A 614 33.38 67.90 -34.20
CA ARG A 614 32.45 69.02 -34.05
C ARG A 614 31.19 68.62 -33.27
N VAL A 615 30.50 69.60 -32.69
CA VAL A 615 29.26 69.41 -31.90
C VAL A 615 28.17 70.37 -32.35
N LYS A 616 26.92 69.91 -32.38
CA LYS A 616 25.70 70.74 -32.41
C LYS A 616 24.87 70.46 -31.16
N CYS A 617 24.18 71.47 -30.63
CA CYS A 617 23.29 71.34 -29.47
C CYS A 617 21.96 72.06 -29.74
N TRP A 618 20.85 71.50 -29.25
CA TRP A 618 19.50 72.02 -29.39
C TRP A 618 18.65 71.73 -28.14
N GLY A 619 17.48 72.36 -28.02
CA GLY A 619 16.65 72.38 -26.81
C GLY A 619 16.59 73.76 -26.15
N ALA A 620 16.46 73.79 -24.83
CA ALA A 620 16.45 75.04 -24.06
C ALA A 620 17.81 75.74 -24.12
N ASN A 621 17.80 77.08 -24.12
CA ASN A 621 19.01 77.92 -24.17
C ASN A 621 18.94 79.18 -23.28
N SER A 622 18.06 79.19 -22.27
CA SER A 622 17.75 80.35 -21.43
C SER A 622 18.95 80.95 -20.67
N ARG A 623 20.02 80.17 -20.51
CA ARG A 623 21.24 80.38 -19.73
C ARG A 623 22.50 80.03 -20.55
N GLY A 624 22.39 79.96 -21.88
CA GLY A 624 23.49 79.66 -22.79
C GLY A 624 23.82 78.17 -22.94
N GLU A 625 22.94 77.26 -22.51
CA GLU A 625 23.08 75.80 -22.47
C GLU A 625 23.59 75.20 -23.80
N LEU A 626 23.21 75.79 -24.93
CA LEU A 626 23.58 75.32 -26.27
C LEU A 626 24.95 75.83 -26.75
N GLY A 627 25.53 76.84 -26.08
CA GLY A 627 26.85 77.38 -26.42
C GLY A 627 26.90 78.16 -27.74
N LEU A 628 25.78 78.82 -28.11
CA LEU A 628 25.60 79.50 -29.40
C LEU A 628 25.82 81.03 -29.36
N GLU A 629 26.13 81.59 -28.18
CA GLU A 629 26.26 83.04 -27.93
C GLU A 629 24.95 83.84 -28.05
N ASP A 630 23.82 83.16 -27.80
CA ASP A 630 22.48 83.73 -27.66
C ASP A 630 21.64 82.92 -26.66
N VAL A 631 20.47 83.46 -26.28
CA VAL A 631 19.52 82.83 -25.33
C VAL A 631 18.27 82.23 -25.99
N GLY A 632 18.27 82.08 -27.31
CA GLY A 632 17.16 81.48 -28.04
C GLY A 632 17.25 79.96 -28.00
N ASN A 633 16.14 79.29 -27.71
CA ASN A 633 16.01 77.83 -27.87
C ASN A 633 16.31 77.42 -29.33
N ARG A 634 16.44 76.11 -29.59
CA ARG A 634 16.57 75.55 -30.95
C ARG A 634 15.85 74.20 -31.05
N GLY A 635 15.26 73.94 -32.22
CA GLY A 635 14.51 72.72 -32.49
C GLY A 635 13.04 72.83 -32.08
N ASP A 636 12.61 73.99 -31.58
CA ASP A 636 11.25 74.28 -31.16
C ASP A 636 10.44 75.07 -32.22
N GLY A 637 11.10 75.49 -33.30
CA GLY A 637 10.49 76.10 -34.48
C GLY A 637 11.03 75.55 -35.82
N PRO A 638 10.27 75.74 -36.93
CA PRO A 638 10.65 75.24 -38.24
C PRO A 638 11.84 76.02 -38.84
N ASN A 639 12.77 75.30 -39.46
CA ASN A 639 14.05 75.79 -40.02
C ASN A 639 15.13 76.15 -38.98
N GLU A 640 15.11 75.58 -37.77
CA GLU A 640 16.18 75.74 -36.78
C GLU A 640 17.21 74.60 -36.79
N MET A 641 16.86 73.46 -37.39
CA MET A 641 17.62 72.20 -37.35
C MET A 641 18.42 71.94 -38.64
N GLY A 642 19.20 70.85 -38.67
CA GLY A 642 20.01 70.46 -39.81
C GLY A 642 21.03 71.53 -40.20
N GLY A 643 21.03 71.94 -41.47
CA GLY A 643 21.92 72.97 -42.00
C GLY A 643 21.75 74.37 -41.39
N PHE A 644 20.64 74.64 -40.67
CA PHE A 644 20.43 75.91 -39.96
C PHE A 644 21.00 75.91 -38.53
N LEU A 645 21.20 74.74 -37.93
CA LEU A 645 21.74 74.62 -36.58
C LEU A 645 23.26 74.82 -36.59
N PRO A 646 23.81 75.86 -35.93
CA PRO A 646 25.26 76.11 -35.93
C PRO A 646 26.03 75.06 -35.14
N PHE A 647 27.31 74.90 -35.46
CA PHE A 647 28.23 74.13 -34.63
C PHE A 647 28.72 74.97 -33.43
N VAL A 648 28.80 74.34 -32.25
CA VAL A 648 29.31 74.97 -31.03
C VAL A 648 30.78 75.32 -31.19
N SER A 649 31.13 76.59 -30.96
CA SER A 649 32.51 77.07 -31.06
C SER A 649 33.27 76.77 -29.78
N LEU A 650 34.30 75.92 -29.83
CA LEU A 650 35.14 75.57 -28.68
C LEU A 650 36.62 75.98 -28.83
N GLY A 651 36.95 76.69 -29.91
CA GLY A 651 38.26 77.26 -30.18
C GLY A 651 38.90 76.71 -31.46
N THR A 652 39.88 77.45 -31.98
CA THR A 652 40.47 77.18 -33.29
C THR A 652 41.16 75.80 -33.32
N GLY A 653 40.64 74.91 -34.17
CA GLY A 653 41.18 73.56 -34.35
C GLY A 653 40.92 72.57 -33.20
N GLN A 654 40.10 72.93 -32.20
CA GLN A 654 39.72 72.00 -31.14
C GLN A 654 38.77 70.91 -31.66
N LYS A 655 38.92 69.69 -31.14
CA LYS A 655 38.06 68.54 -31.43
C LYS A 655 37.54 67.93 -30.14
N VAL A 656 36.23 67.71 -30.07
CA VAL A 656 35.55 67.08 -28.93
C VAL A 656 35.69 65.56 -29.01
N LYS A 657 36.05 64.97 -27.87
CA LYS A 657 36.14 63.53 -27.63
C LYS A 657 34.83 62.95 -27.14
N THR A 658 34.24 63.60 -26.14
CA THR A 658 32.95 63.27 -25.52
C THR A 658 32.39 64.51 -24.81
N LEU A 659 31.08 64.53 -24.58
CA LEU A 659 30.40 65.50 -23.72
C LEU A 659 30.01 64.85 -22.38
N ALA A 660 29.65 65.70 -21.42
CA ALA A 660 28.77 65.41 -20.30
C ALA A 660 27.80 66.61 -20.14
N LEU A 661 26.51 66.33 -19.96
CA LEU A 661 25.44 67.34 -19.85
C LEU A 661 24.81 67.21 -18.45
N GLY A 662 24.49 68.34 -17.82
CA GLY A 662 23.70 68.42 -16.59
C GLY A 662 22.30 68.97 -16.84
N LEU A 663 21.72 69.65 -15.83
CA LEU A 663 20.39 70.25 -15.90
C LEU A 663 20.31 71.35 -16.95
N SER A 664 21.30 72.23 -16.94
CA SER A 664 21.39 73.42 -17.78
C SER A 664 22.85 73.80 -18.03
N SER A 665 23.73 72.81 -18.13
CA SER A 665 25.16 73.02 -18.41
C SER A 665 25.72 71.88 -19.27
N THR A 666 26.80 72.18 -19.99
CA THR A 666 27.50 71.22 -20.84
C THR A 666 28.99 71.33 -20.62
N CYS A 667 29.68 70.20 -20.44
CA CYS A 667 31.13 70.11 -20.41
C CYS A 667 31.65 69.21 -21.53
N ALA A 668 32.46 69.78 -22.44
CA ALA A 668 33.17 69.04 -23.48
C ALA A 668 34.57 68.63 -23.02
N LEU A 669 34.88 67.34 -23.13
CA LEU A 669 36.24 66.84 -23.11
C LEU A 669 36.82 66.90 -24.52
N LEU A 670 37.94 67.59 -24.69
CA LEU A 670 38.65 67.71 -25.96
C LEU A 670 39.66 66.56 -26.12
N GLU A 671 40.05 66.22 -27.35
CA GLU A 671 41.07 65.19 -27.62
C GLU A 671 42.47 65.56 -27.06
N SER A 672 42.69 66.83 -26.72
CA SER A 672 43.85 67.31 -25.97
C SER A 672 43.83 66.96 -24.47
N GLY A 673 42.73 66.40 -23.96
CA GLY A 673 42.51 66.14 -22.53
C GLY A 673 42.14 67.38 -21.72
N ALA A 674 41.95 68.54 -22.37
CA ALA A 674 41.39 69.75 -21.77
C ALA A 674 39.85 69.67 -21.72
N VAL A 675 39.26 70.32 -20.72
CA VAL A 675 37.80 70.40 -20.53
C VAL A 675 37.37 71.85 -20.75
N LYS A 676 36.28 72.08 -21.47
CA LYS A 676 35.59 73.38 -21.56
C LYS A 676 34.12 73.21 -21.20
N CYS A 677 33.58 74.09 -20.36
CA CYS A 677 32.19 74.01 -19.89
C CYS A 677 31.44 75.32 -20.16
N TRP A 678 30.15 75.23 -20.50
CA TRP A 678 29.27 76.36 -20.77
C TRP A 678 27.81 76.10 -20.30
N GLY A 679 26.96 77.12 -20.33
CA GLY A 679 25.62 77.14 -19.76
C GLY A 679 25.54 77.83 -18.39
N PHE A 680 24.64 77.34 -17.54
CA PHE A 680 24.36 77.84 -16.20
C PHE A 680 25.54 77.65 -15.22
N ASN A 681 25.78 78.61 -14.32
CA ASN A 681 26.96 78.62 -13.44
C ASN A 681 26.78 79.23 -12.03
N GLU A 682 25.57 79.39 -11.49
CA GLU A 682 25.38 80.05 -10.18
C GLU A 682 26.01 79.28 -8.99
N ASP A 683 26.18 77.97 -9.13
CA ASP A 683 26.81 77.05 -8.17
C ASP A 683 28.28 76.72 -8.52
N GLY A 684 28.85 77.35 -9.56
CA GLY A 684 30.21 77.09 -10.02
C GLY A 684 30.38 75.84 -10.88
N GLN A 685 29.30 75.24 -11.39
CA GLN A 685 29.31 73.97 -12.13
C GLN A 685 30.10 74.00 -13.44
N LEU A 686 30.45 75.18 -13.98
CA LEU A 686 31.37 75.29 -15.12
C LEU A 686 32.86 75.21 -14.71
N GLY A 687 33.18 75.33 -13.41
CA GLY A 687 34.54 75.17 -12.90
C GLY A 687 35.51 76.28 -13.29
N LEU A 688 35.00 77.51 -13.50
CA LEU A 688 35.79 78.63 -14.02
C LEU A 688 36.35 79.56 -12.93
N GLY A 689 35.84 79.48 -11.68
CA GLY A 689 36.23 80.35 -10.57
C GLY A 689 35.37 81.63 -10.46
N ASP A 690 34.17 81.60 -11.04
CA ASP A 690 33.17 82.66 -11.05
C ASP A 690 31.76 82.08 -11.20
N ARG A 691 30.73 82.91 -10.97
CA ARG A 691 29.30 82.58 -11.10
C ARG A 691 28.63 83.09 -12.39
N GLN A 692 29.39 83.52 -13.39
CA GLN A 692 28.79 83.98 -14.64
C GLN A 692 28.48 82.77 -15.53
N ASN A 693 27.35 82.79 -16.22
CA ASN A 693 27.04 81.80 -17.27
C ASN A 693 28.04 81.91 -18.43
N ARG A 694 27.96 81.03 -19.43
CA ARG A 694 28.70 81.15 -20.69
C ARG A 694 27.86 80.62 -21.86
N GLY A 695 27.92 81.31 -22.98
CA GLY A 695 27.22 80.93 -24.21
C GLY A 695 25.88 81.63 -24.38
N ASP A 696 25.47 82.46 -23.41
CA ASP A 696 24.29 83.33 -23.48
C ASP A 696 24.59 84.70 -24.14
N ASN A 697 25.86 85.14 -24.18
CA ASN A 697 26.25 86.43 -24.78
C ASN A 697 27.34 86.31 -25.87
N PRO A 698 27.38 87.24 -26.85
CA PRO A 698 28.44 87.35 -27.85
C PRO A 698 29.86 87.50 -27.29
N GLY A 699 30.78 86.66 -27.77
CA GLY A 699 32.20 86.67 -27.44
C GLY A 699 32.61 85.84 -26.22
N GLU A 700 31.73 84.98 -25.69
CA GLU A 700 32.01 84.11 -24.54
C GLU A 700 32.58 82.73 -24.92
N MET A 701 32.33 82.28 -26.15
CA MET A 701 32.63 80.92 -26.62
C MET A 701 33.95 80.87 -27.41
N GLY A 702 34.21 79.77 -28.12
CA GLY A 702 35.38 79.64 -28.98
C GLY A 702 36.71 79.68 -28.23
N ASP A 703 37.63 80.52 -28.69
CA ASP A 703 38.93 80.74 -28.04
C ASP A 703 38.84 81.68 -26.82
N ALA A 704 37.71 82.36 -26.59
CA ALA A 704 37.48 83.16 -25.39
C ALA A 704 37.09 82.30 -24.18
N LEU A 705 36.39 81.18 -24.39
CA LEU A 705 36.01 80.24 -23.33
C LEU A 705 37.26 79.57 -22.74
N PRO A 706 37.62 79.82 -21.46
CA PRO A 706 38.80 79.21 -20.85
C PRO A 706 38.58 77.72 -20.56
N PRO A 707 39.64 76.89 -20.58
CA PRO A 707 39.54 75.52 -20.11
C PRO A 707 39.44 75.46 -18.57
N VAL A 708 38.71 74.47 -18.06
CA VAL A 708 38.59 74.18 -16.62
C VAL A 708 39.98 73.89 -16.04
N ASN A 709 40.34 74.59 -14.97
CA ASN A 709 41.63 74.41 -14.33
C ASN A 709 41.62 73.15 -13.45
N LEU A 710 42.09 72.02 -13.98
CA LEU A 710 42.22 70.76 -13.24
C LEU A 710 43.50 70.66 -12.40
N GLY A 711 44.42 71.63 -12.52
CA GLY A 711 45.69 71.69 -11.80
C GLY A 711 46.91 71.40 -12.66
N SER A 712 48.09 71.71 -12.14
CA SER A 712 49.35 71.66 -12.88
C SER A 712 49.73 70.23 -13.28
N GLY A 713 49.68 69.94 -14.58
CA GLY A 713 50.05 68.64 -15.16
C GLY A 713 48.90 67.64 -15.32
N TRP A 714 47.67 68.00 -14.95
CA TRP A 714 46.52 67.09 -15.03
C TRP A 714 45.66 67.35 -16.27
N THR A 715 45.36 66.28 -17.00
CA THR A 715 44.35 66.23 -18.07
C THR A 715 43.24 65.26 -17.70
N ALA A 716 42.04 65.50 -18.20
CA ALA A 716 40.90 64.61 -18.06
C ALA A 716 40.92 63.50 -19.14
N ARG A 717 40.36 62.34 -18.81
CA ARG A 717 40.14 61.20 -19.71
C ARG A 717 38.66 60.82 -19.87
N ALA A 718 37.82 61.18 -18.90
CA ALA A 718 36.37 61.03 -18.93
C ALA A 718 35.71 62.11 -18.05
N LEU A 719 34.44 62.37 -18.29
CA LEU A 719 33.59 63.30 -17.53
C LEU A 719 32.29 62.58 -17.11
N ALA A 720 31.70 63.03 -16.01
CA ALA A 720 30.30 62.82 -15.66
C ALA A 720 29.76 64.14 -15.08
N ALA A 721 28.52 64.49 -15.42
CA ALA A 721 27.83 65.65 -14.87
C ALA A 721 26.52 65.18 -14.23
N GLY A 722 26.19 65.74 -13.07
CA GLY A 722 24.85 65.72 -12.51
C GLY A 722 24.15 67.04 -12.83
N ASP A 723 22.98 67.30 -12.21
CA ASP A 723 22.22 68.53 -12.50
C ASP A 723 23.03 69.81 -12.24
N LEU A 724 23.73 69.87 -11.10
CA LEU A 724 24.42 71.08 -10.61
C LEU A 724 25.91 70.85 -10.26
N HIS A 725 26.52 69.73 -10.66
CA HIS A 725 27.94 69.47 -10.46
C HIS A 725 28.56 68.66 -11.61
N THR A 726 29.87 68.77 -11.78
CA THR A 726 30.63 67.98 -12.77
C THR A 726 31.87 67.36 -12.13
N CYS A 727 32.15 66.12 -12.50
CA CYS A 727 33.33 65.37 -12.09
C CYS A 727 34.16 64.95 -13.32
N ALA A 728 35.48 65.09 -13.22
CA ALA A 728 36.44 64.61 -14.20
C ALA A 728 37.27 63.45 -13.64
N ILE A 729 37.38 62.36 -14.41
CA ILE A 729 38.43 61.36 -14.20
C ILE A 729 39.68 61.85 -14.92
N LEU A 730 40.80 61.93 -14.19
CA LEU A 730 42.10 62.33 -14.70
C LEU A 730 42.88 61.14 -15.28
N GLY A 731 44.00 61.40 -15.97
CA GLY A 731 44.79 60.38 -16.67
C GLY A 731 45.09 59.11 -15.87
N GLU A 732 45.54 59.23 -14.61
CA GLU A 732 45.86 58.11 -13.71
C GLU A 732 44.63 57.57 -12.93
N GLY A 733 43.41 58.00 -13.27
CA GLY A 733 42.18 57.54 -12.62
C GLY A 733 41.80 58.24 -11.32
N TYR A 734 42.56 59.27 -10.89
CA TYR A 734 42.10 60.20 -9.85
C TYR A 734 40.87 60.99 -10.29
N VAL A 735 40.07 61.46 -9.35
CA VAL A 735 38.83 62.21 -9.62
C VAL A 735 38.90 63.59 -8.97
N LYS A 736 38.41 64.61 -9.69
CA LYS A 736 38.05 65.93 -9.13
C LYS A 736 36.61 66.25 -9.51
N CYS A 737 35.87 66.85 -8.59
CA CYS A 737 34.50 67.31 -8.80
C CYS A 737 34.37 68.79 -8.40
N TRP A 738 33.53 69.54 -9.12
CA TRP A 738 33.23 70.96 -8.88
C TRP A 738 31.75 71.26 -9.17
N GLY A 739 31.27 72.45 -8.81
CA GLY A 739 29.85 72.81 -8.77
C GLY A 739 29.24 72.74 -7.37
N SER A 740 27.93 72.51 -7.31
CA SER A 740 27.17 72.41 -6.06
C SER A 740 27.65 71.25 -5.17
N ASN A 741 27.67 71.47 -3.86
CA ASN A 741 28.20 70.51 -2.88
C ASN A 741 27.39 70.44 -1.58
N SER A 742 26.14 70.94 -1.57
CA SER A 742 25.33 71.06 -0.35
C SER A 742 25.12 69.76 0.42
N PHE A 743 25.23 68.59 -0.24
CA PHE A 743 25.11 67.26 0.36
C PHE A 743 26.43 66.46 0.30
N GLY A 744 27.56 67.13 0.05
CA GLY A 744 28.87 66.47 -0.07
C GLY A 744 29.12 65.78 -1.41
N GLN A 745 28.31 66.02 -2.43
CA GLN A 745 28.36 65.30 -3.73
C GLN A 745 29.68 65.46 -4.51
N LEU A 746 30.53 66.43 -4.14
CA LEU A 746 31.88 66.55 -4.69
C LEU A 746 32.90 65.60 -4.02
N GLY A 747 32.57 64.97 -2.89
CA GLY A 747 33.39 63.95 -2.24
C GLY A 747 34.65 64.46 -1.52
N ILE A 748 34.65 65.75 -1.12
CA ILE A 748 35.85 66.47 -0.64
C ILE A 748 35.88 66.78 0.88
N ASN A 749 34.96 66.18 1.66
CA ASN A 749 34.86 66.27 3.13
C ASN A 749 34.52 67.69 3.64
N ASP A 750 33.70 68.43 2.90
CA ASP A 750 32.91 69.59 3.36
C ASP A 750 31.74 69.85 2.39
N THR A 751 30.75 70.65 2.80
CA THR A 751 29.49 70.95 2.05
C THR A 751 29.51 72.24 1.23
N ARG A 752 30.67 72.83 0.97
CA ARG A 752 30.77 74.10 0.23
C ARG A 752 31.00 73.85 -1.24
N ASP A 753 30.35 74.61 -2.09
CA ASP A 753 30.46 74.55 -3.56
C ASP A 753 31.89 74.87 -4.05
N ARG A 754 32.20 74.59 -5.32
CA ARG A 754 33.54 74.83 -5.89
C ARG A 754 33.48 75.32 -7.33
N GLY A 755 34.29 76.34 -7.62
CA GLY A 755 34.38 76.92 -8.96
C GLY A 755 33.48 78.13 -9.14
N ASP A 756 32.73 78.48 -8.12
CA ASP A 756 31.92 79.69 -7.97
C ASP A 756 32.74 80.88 -7.45
N GLY A 757 33.91 80.61 -6.85
CA GLY A 757 34.82 81.59 -6.28
C GLY A 757 36.26 81.52 -6.82
N PRO A 758 36.97 82.66 -6.82
CA PRO A 758 38.32 82.74 -7.38
C PRO A 758 39.35 82.02 -6.50
N GLY A 759 40.09 81.09 -7.10
CA GLY A 759 41.18 80.34 -6.44
C GLY A 759 40.77 78.97 -5.87
N GLU A 760 39.53 78.54 -6.06
CA GLU A 760 39.04 77.21 -5.62
C GLU A 760 39.44 76.07 -6.56
N MET A 761 39.68 76.40 -7.83
CA MET A 761 40.03 75.47 -8.90
C MET A 761 41.55 75.21 -8.95
N GLY A 762 41.97 74.33 -9.86
CA GLY A 762 43.39 74.01 -10.06
C GLY A 762 43.94 73.11 -8.95
N ASN A 763 45.03 73.53 -8.31
CA ASN A 763 45.70 72.73 -7.28
C ASN A 763 45.01 72.80 -5.91
N GLU A 764 44.19 73.83 -5.65
CA GLU A 764 43.38 73.93 -4.42
C GLU A 764 42.14 73.01 -4.47
N LEU A 765 41.66 72.67 -5.68
CA LEU A 765 40.61 71.68 -5.85
C LEU A 765 41.13 70.29 -5.49
N ARG A 766 40.66 69.79 -4.34
CA ARG A 766 41.05 68.48 -3.78
C ARG A 766 40.64 67.35 -4.71
N MET A 767 41.46 66.30 -4.73
CA MET A 767 41.06 65.00 -5.28
C MET A 767 40.00 64.35 -4.38
N VAL A 768 39.06 63.62 -4.97
CA VAL A 768 38.16 62.72 -4.24
C VAL A 768 38.97 61.55 -3.67
N ASN A 769 38.79 61.24 -2.40
CA ASN A 769 39.45 60.07 -1.78
C ASN A 769 38.58 58.81 -1.98
N LEU A 770 39.02 57.92 -2.85
CA LEU A 770 38.33 56.65 -3.15
C LEU A 770 38.79 55.47 -2.27
N GLY A 771 39.93 55.62 -1.58
CA GLY A 771 40.55 54.59 -0.73
C GLY A 771 42.02 54.36 -1.05
N SER A 772 42.69 53.61 -0.18
CA SER A 772 44.12 53.30 -0.28
C SER A 772 44.45 52.52 -1.56
N GLY A 773 45.13 53.18 -2.51
CA GLY A 773 45.51 52.60 -3.80
C GLY A 773 44.38 52.53 -4.85
N ARG A 774 43.27 53.26 -4.65
CA ARG A 774 42.05 53.15 -5.45
C ARG A 774 41.88 54.27 -6.47
N THR A 775 41.40 53.92 -7.66
CA THR A 775 41.21 54.84 -8.80
C THR A 775 39.87 54.56 -9.50
N ALA A 776 39.27 55.58 -10.12
CA ALA A 776 38.01 55.44 -10.86
C ALA A 776 38.26 55.03 -12.31
N ARG A 777 37.56 53.99 -12.77
CA ARG A 777 37.44 53.59 -14.18
C ARG A 777 36.31 54.36 -14.88
N ALA A 778 35.17 54.54 -14.20
CA ALA A 778 34.00 55.26 -14.69
C ALA A 778 33.32 56.03 -13.55
N LEU A 779 32.51 57.02 -13.90
CA LEU A 779 31.68 57.82 -12.99
C LEU A 779 30.25 57.89 -13.54
N ALA A 780 29.28 57.97 -12.63
CA ALA A 780 27.92 58.43 -12.91
C ALA A 780 27.55 59.46 -11.83
N ALA A 781 26.76 60.47 -12.18
CA ALA A 781 26.31 61.52 -11.27
C ALA A 781 24.83 61.80 -11.51
N GLY A 782 24.02 61.75 -10.45
CA GLY A 782 22.64 62.22 -10.46
C GLY A 782 22.56 63.67 -9.98
N ASP A 783 21.37 64.17 -9.63
CA ASP A 783 21.17 65.58 -9.24
C ASP A 783 22.11 66.02 -8.11
N LEU A 784 22.23 65.16 -7.08
CA LEU A 784 22.83 65.49 -5.79
C LEU A 784 23.75 64.36 -5.25
N HIS A 785 24.17 63.41 -6.10
CA HIS A 785 25.11 62.34 -5.72
C HIS A 785 26.02 61.93 -6.88
N THR A 786 27.13 61.28 -6.54
CA THR A 786 28.12 60.76 -7.49
C THR A 786 28.51 59.33 -7.11
N CYS A 787 28.61 58.45 -8.08
CA CYS A 787 29.10 57.08 -7.93
C CYS A 787 30.30 56.81 -8.85
N ALA A 788 31.28 56.05 -8.36
CA ALA A 788 32.47 55.63 -9.10
C ALA A 788 32.57 54.11 -9.20
N ILE A 789 32.81 53.61 -10.41
CA ILE A 789 33.32 52.24 -10.61
C ILE A 789 34.84 52.28 -10.43
N LEU A 790 35.37 51.47 -9.52
CA LEU A 790 36.78 51.45 -9.14
C LEU A 790 37.62 50.50 -10.02
N ASP A 791 38.93 50.46 -9.76
CA ASP A 791 39.93 49.68 -10.50
C ASP A 791 39.76 48.15 -10.48
N ASP A 792 38.87 47.58 -9.68
CA ASP A 792 38.46 46.17 -9.70
C ASP A 792 36.98 45.94 -10.06
N GLY A 793 36.22 46.98 -10.38
CA GLY A 793 34.79 46.88 -10.69
C GLY A 793 33.84 46.98 -9.47
N THR A 794 34.35 47.14 -8.25
CA THR A 794 33.51 47.56 -7.11
C THR A 794 33.07 49.01 -7.25
N VAL A 795 31.97 49.38 -6.56
CA VAL A 795 31.37 50.72 -6.65
C VAL A 795 31.43 51.43 -5.30
N LYS A 796 31.67 52.74 -5.31
CA LYS A 796 31.46 53.64 -4.16
C LYS A 796 30.62 54.84 -4.59
N CYS A 797 29.65 55.22 -3.75
CA CYS A 797 28.76 56.37 -3.98
C CYS A 797 28.86 57.36 -2.81
N TRP A 798 28.74 58.65 -3.10
CA TRP A 798 28.74 59.74 -2.12
C TRP A 798 27.85 60.91 -2.57
N GLY A 799 27.54 61.84 -1.66
CA GLY A 799 26.52 62.87 -1.84
C GLY A 799 25.26 62.61 -1.01
N ALA A 800 24.11 63.11 -1.50
CA ALA A 800 22.81 62.92 -0.88
C ALA A 800 22.40 61.43 -0.83
N ASN A 801 21.73 61.01 0.24
CA ASN A 801 21.29 59.63 0.45
C ASN A 801 19.90 59.48 1.08
N GLY A 802 19.12 60.57 1.14
CA GLY A 802 17.82 60.59 1.82
C GLY A 802 16.77 59.58 1.31
N THR A 803 16.96 59.04 0.10
CA THR A 803 16.12 57.98 -0.51
C THR A 803 16.91 56.68 -0.76
N GLY A 804 18.06 56.49 -0.12
CA GLY A 804 18.89 55.28 -0.26
C GLY A 804 19.76 55.24 -1.54
N GLN A 805 19.85 56.35 -2.30
CA GLN A 805 20.48 56.37 -3.63
C GLN A 805 21.97 56.02 -3.67
N LEU A 806 22.67 56.06 -2.53
CA LEU A 806 24.07 55.61 -2.44
C LEU A 806 24.18 54.08 -2.32
N GLY A 807 23.10 53.35 -2.05
CA GLY A 807 23.08 51.88 -1.99
C GLY A 807 23.83 51.29 -0.80
N LEU A 808 23.95 52.04 0.29
CA LEU A 808 24.77 51.71 1.46
C LEU A 808 24.00 51.00 2.59
N GLY A 809 22.67 50.92 2.52
CA GLY A 809 21.83 50.36 3.57
C GLY A 809 21.59 51.31 4.75
N ASP A 810 21.71 52.62 4.51
CA ASP A 810 21.28 53.69 5.40
C ASP A 810 20.88 54.93 4.56
N THR A 811 20.22 55.91 5.20
CA THR A 811 19.76 57.16 4.57
C THR A 811 20.63 58.38 4.90
N ARG A 812 21.87 58.18 5.37
CA ARG A 812 22.77 59.30 5.70
C ARG A 812 23.59 59.67 4.48
N ASP A 813 23.80 60.97 4.28
CA ASP A 813 24.67 61.51 3.24
C ASP A 813 26.14 61.05 3.44
N ARG A 814 27.02 61.35 2.48
CA ARG A 814 28.46 61.03 2.55
C ARG A 814 29.31 62.09 1.85
N GLY A 815 30.40 62.50 2.49
CA GLY A 815 31.39 63.41 1.90
C GLY A 815 31.15 64.89 2.26
N ASP A 816 30.06 65.14 2.98
CA ASP A 816 29.70 66.38 3.65
C ASP A 816 30.54 66.60 4.93
N GLY A 817 30.87 65.52 5.65
CA GLY A 817 31.64 65.54 6.87
C GLY A 817 33.07 65.02 6.72
N ARG A 818 33.78 64.93 7.86
CA ARG A 818 35.21 64.59 7.90
C ARG A 818 35.42 63.12 8.21
N GLY A 819 35.98 62.40 7.23
CA GLY A 819 36.39 61.01 7.41
C GLY A 819 35.33 60.00 6.99
N GLU A 820 34.28 60.41 6.26
CA GLU A 820 33.42 59.46 5.54
C GLU A 820 34.06 58.92 4.27
N MET A 821 34.93 59.69 3.62
CA MET A 821 35.55 59.32 2.33
C MET A 821 36.79 58.44 2.51
N GLY A 822 37.27 57.85 1.40
CA GLY A 822 38.43 56.97 1.39
C GLY A 822 38.05 55.55 1.83
N ASP A 823 38.89 54.93 2.66
CA ASP A 823 38.66 53.56 3.17
C ASP A 823 37.50 53.47 4.17
N ALA A 824 37.05 54.61 4.71
CA ALA A 824 35.85 54.70 5.53
C ALA A 824 34.54 54.66 4.72
N LEU A 825 34.58 54.98 3.41
CA LEU A 825 33.41 54.91 2.54
C LEU A 825 33.20 53.44 2.15
N PRO A 826 32.07 52.81 2.53
CA PRO A 826 31.80 51.42 2.17
C PRO A 826 31.66 51.27 0.64
N VAL A 827 31.93 50.07 0.15
CA VAL A 827 31.54 49.70 -1.22
C VAL A 827 30.05 49.34 -1.26
N VAL A 828 29.39 49.68 -2.36
CA VAL A 828 27.99 49.30 -2.61
C VAL A 828 27.89 47.79 -2.74
N ASN A 829 26.95 47.17 -2.02
CA ASN A 829 26.77 45.72 -2.09
C ASN A 829 25.95 45.34 -3.34
N LEU A 830 26.65 44.89 -4.39
CA LEU A 830 26.06 44.45 -5.65
C LEU A 830 25.65 42.96 -5.68
N GLY A 831 25.90 42.22 -4.60
CA GLY A 831 25.68 40.78 -4.48
C GLY A 831 26.98 39.96 -4.51
N ALA A 832 26.88 38.68 -4.17
CA ALA A 832 28.02 37.78 -4.04
C ALA A 832 28.83 37.67 -5.34
N GLY A 833 30.09 38.15 -5.31
CA GLY A 833 31.00 38.08 -6.45
C GLY A 833 30.57 38.91 -7.66
N ARG A 834 29.71 39.93 -7.49
CA ARG A 834 29.25 40.81 -8.58
C ARG A 834 30.10 42.09 -8.68
N THR A 835 30.35 42.55 -9.89
CA THR A 835 31.05 43.80 -10.21
C THR A 835 30.28 44.62 -11.25
N ALA A 836 30.47 45.94 -11.27
CA ALA A 836 29.81 46.82 -12.23
C ALA A 836 30.64 47.01 -13.51
N LYS A 837 29.98 46.82 -14.67
CA LYS A 837 30.45 47.23 -16.00
C LYS A 837 30.13 48.70 -16.28
N ALA A 838 28.93 49.14 -15.93
CA ALA A 838 28.45 50.50 -16.10
C ALA A 838 27.53 50.91 -14.93
N LEU A 839 27.36 52.22 -14.76
CA LEU A 839 26.43 52.86 -13.83
C LEU A 839 25.63 53.91 -14.59
N ALA A 840 24.37 54.06 -14.24
CA ALA A 840 23.60 55.28 -14.50
C ALA A 840 23.06 55.82 -13.18
N ALA A 841 23.00 57.14 -13.04
CA ALA A 841 22.47 57.81 -11.87
C ALA A 841 21.51 58.90 -12.34
N GLY A 842 20.23 58.70 -12.05
CA GLY A 842 19.21 59.73 -12.17
C GLY A 842 19.06 60.48 -10.86
N GLY A 843 18.17 61.47 -10.79
CA GLY A 843 18.19 62.48 -9.73
C GLY A 843 18.27 62.00 -8.28
N ALA A 844 17.55 60.93 -7.94
CA ALA A 844 17.55 60.33 -6.62
C ALA A 844 17.66 58.79 -6.66
N SER A 845 18.25 58.23 -7.73
CA SER A 845 18.29 56.79 -8.00
C SER A 845 19.61 56.39 -8.68
N THR A 846 20.04 55.15 -8.52
CA THR A 846 21.24 54.59 -9.18
C THR A 846 20.98 53.17 -9.69
N CYS A 847 21.41 52.88 -10.91
CA CYS A 847 21.37 51.56 -11.52
C CYS A 847 22.77 51.09 -11.90
N ALA A 848 23.09 49.82 -11.66
CA ALA A 848 24.33 49.17 -12.04
C ALA A 848 24.09 48.06 -13.07
N LEU A 849 24.81 48.13 -14.20
CA LEU A 849 24.96 47.00 -15.11
C LEU A 849 26.08 46.10 -14.60
N LEU A 850 25.75 44.86 -14.26
CA LEU A 850 26.72 43.92 -13.67
C LEU A 850 27.47 43.12 -14.73
N ASP A 851 28.59 42.49 -14.35
CA ASP A 851 29.49 41.79 -15.30
C ASP A 851 28.83 40.61 -16.06
N ASN A 852 27.72 40.05 -15.56
CA ASN A 852 26.91 39.01 -16.20
C ASN A 852 25.75 39.56 -17.07
N GLY A 853 25.64 40.89 -17.24
CA GLY A 853 24.57 41.52 -18.02
C GLY A 853 23.23 41.71 -17.29
N THR A 854 23.11 41.31 -16.02
CA THR A 854 21.92 41.68 -15.20
C THR A 854 22.05 43.09 -14.65
N VAL A 855 20.92 43.77 -14.46
CA VAL A 855 20.82 45.12 -13.88
C VAL A 855 20.31 45.04 -12.45
N LYS A 856 20.87 45.84 -11.54
CA LYS A 856 20.27 46.12 -10.21
C LYS A 856 20.11 47.63 -10.05
N CYS A 857 18.94 48.07 -9.58
CA CYS A 857 18.61 49.49 -9.38
C CYS A 857 18.17 49.75 -7.94
N TRP A 858 18.56 50.90 -7.38
CA TRP A 858 18.24 51.31 -6.02
C TRP A 858 18.05 52.84 -5.90
N GLY A 859 17.56 53.30 -4.75
CA GLY A 859 17.20 54.70 -4.50
C GLY A 859 15.70 54.96 -4.61
N PHE A 860 15.34 56.10 -5.20
CA PHE A 860 13.96 56.54 -5.38
C PHE A 860 13.22 55.75 -6.47
N ASN A 861 11.95 55.43 -6.19
CA ASN A 861 11.13 54.54 -7.02
C ASN A 861 9.66 55.00 -7.14
N GLY A 862 9.37 56.27 -6.82
CA GLY A 862 7.99 56.79 -6.80
C GLY A 862 7.30 56.89 -8.16
N PHE A 863 7.97 56.50 -9.24
CA PHE A 863 7.43 56.32 -10.58
C PHE A 863 7.79 54.94 -11.17
N GLY A 864 8.11 53.94 -10.35
CA GLY A 864 8.51 52.60 -10.84
C GLY A 864 9.88 52.55 -11.54
N GLN A 865 10.68 53.64 -11.52
CA GLN A 865 11.91 53.76 -12.31
C GLN A 865 13.02 52.77 -11.94
N LEU A 866 12.93 52.05 -10.80
CA LEU A 866 13.83 50.95 -10.49
C LEU A 866 13.48 49.65 -11.24
N GLY A 867 12.28 49.54 -11.82
CA GLY A 867 11.87 48.41 -12.65
C GLY A 867 11.65 47.10 -11.88
N LEU A 868 11.08 47.20 -10.67
CA LEU A 868 10.92 46.07 -9.76
C LEU A 868 9.48 45.55 -9.64
N GLY A 869 8.49 46.24 -10.20
CA GLY A 869 7.06 45.90 -10.06
C GLY A 869 6.45 46.38 -8.74
N ASP A 870 7.01 47.46 -8.19
CA ASP A 870 6.51 48.18 -7.01
C ASP A 870 7.09 49.61 -6.98
N MET A 871 6.45 50.53 -6.23
CA MET A 871 6.91 51.91 -6.01
C MET A 871 7.83 52.10 -4.77
N SER A 872 8.24 51.03 -4.08
CA SER A 872 8.97 51.15 -2.83
C SER A 872 10.43 51.53 -3.10
N LEU A 873 11.01 52.34 -2.22
CA LEU A 873 12.44 52.68 -2.26
C LEU A 873 13.31 51.41 -2.11
N ARG A 874 14.62 51.53 -2.34
CA ARG A 874 15.61 50.48 -2.02
C ARG A 874 16.94 51.10 -1.60
N GLY A 875 17.56 50.54 -0.56
CA GLY A 875 18.92 50.88 -0.15
C GLY A 875 18.99 51.80 1.06
N GLU A 876 17.83 52.21 1.59
CA GLU A 876 17.67 52.84 2.90
C GLU A 876 17.99 51.88 4.07
N SER A 877 17.93 50.56 3.86
CA SER A 877 18.20 49.54 4.88
C SER A 877 19.21 48.46 4.44
N PRO A 878 19.98 47.83 5.36
CA PRO A 878 21.05 46.90 5.00
C PRO A 878 20.60 45.60 4.32
N TRP A 879 19.33 45.24 4.45
CA TRP A 879 18.74 44.00 3.90
C TRP A 879 18.12 44.19 2.50
N GLU A 880 18.04 45.42 1.98
CA GLU A 880 17.53 45.66 0.61
C GLU A 880 18.62 45.52 -0.46
N MET A 881 19.90 45.58 -0.07
CA MET A 881 21.05 45.56 -0.98
C MET A 881 21.68 44.16 -1.09
N GLY A 882 22.65 44.01 -2.00
CA GLY A 882 23.34 42.74 -2.22
C GLY A 882 22.49 41.74 -2.97
N ASP A 883 22.53 40.47 -2.53
CA ASP A 883 21.76 39.39 -3.14
C ASP A 883 20.25 39.50 -2.88
N MET A 884 19.84 40.25 -1.86
CA MET A 884 18.44 40.54 -1.54
C MET A 884 17.79 41.55 -2.50
N LEU A 885 18.58 42.37 -3.20
CA LEU A 885 18.07 43.27 -4.24
C LEU A 885 17.72 42.45 -5.49
N PRO A 886 16.44 42.28 -5.88
CA PRO A 886 16.12 41.57 -7.12
C PRO A 886 16.78 42.28 -8.33
N PRO A 887 17.25 41.53 -9.34
CA PRO A 887 17.63 42.12 -10.61
C PRO A 887 16.38 42.62 -11.35
N VAL A 888 16.53 43.67 -12.15
CA VAL A 888 15.48 44.18 -13.03
C VAL A 888 15.12 43.09 -14.04
N ASN A 889 13.83 42.77 -14.17
CA ASN A 889 13.37 41.76 -15.13
C ASN A 889 13.25 42.37 -16.53
N LEU A 890 14.17 42.01 -17.44
CA LEU A 890 14.24 42.52 -18.81
C LEU A 890 13.51 41.61 -19.83
N GLY A 891 13.12 40.40 -19.42
CA GLY A 891 12.48 39.38 -20.26
C GLY A 891 13.23 38.06 -20.25
N THR A 892 12.57 36.99 -20.72
CA THR A 892 13.10 35.62 -20.69
C THR A 892 14.38 35.52 -21.51
N GLY A 893 15.47 35.15 -20.84
CA GLY A 893 16.80 34.98 -21.44
C GLY A 893 17.50 36.27 -21.85
N ARG A 894 17.05 37.45 -21.41
CA ARG A 894 17.54 38.76 -21.89
C ARG A 894 18.51 39.43 -20.92
N THR A 895 19.61 39.97 -21.44
CA THR A 895 20.59 40.78 -20.72
C THR A 895 20.73 42.19 -21.31
N ALA A 896 21.21 43.12 -20.51
CA ALA A 896 21.50 44.49 -20.95
C ALA A 896 22.95 44.64 -21.42
N VAL A 897 23.13 45.36 -22.53
CA VAL A 897 24.44 45.76 -23.08
C VAL A 897 24.80 47.18 -22.64
N ALA A 898 23.79 48.05 -22.56
CA ALA A 898 23.89 49.39 -21.97
C ALA A 898 22.59 49.74 -21.24
N LEU A 899 22.66 50.66 -20.28
CA LEU A 899 21.51 51.29 -19.66
C LEU A 899 21.84 52.75 -19.36
N ASP A 900 20.81 53.57 -19.30
CA ASP A 900 20.88 54.98 -18.89
C ASP A 900 19.66 55.32 -18.03
N MET A 901 19.66 56.44 -17.29
CA MET A 901 18.58 56.78 -16.35
C MET A 901 18.43 58.29 -16.14
N SER A 902 17.18 58.74 -16.09
CA SER A 902 16.78 60.10 -15.72
C SER A 902 16.13 60.15 -14.33
N ASN A 903 15.61 61.31 -13.96
CA ASN A 903 14.95 61.56 -12.67
C ASN A 903 13.57 60.85 -12.59
N PHE A 904 13.00 60.44 -13.73
CA PHE A 904 11.64 59.90 -13.84
C PHE A 904 11.53 58.53 -14.55
N HIS A 905 12.48 58.19 -15.42
CA HIS A 905 12.44 56.95 -16.22
C HIS A 905 13.84 56.42 -16.57
N THR A 906 13.90 55.12 -16.83
CA THR A 906 15.11 54.30 -17.01
C THR A 906 14.93 53.43 -18.25
N CYS A 907 15.99 53.24 -19.04
CA CYS A 907 15.90 52.36 -20.20
C CYS A 907 17.18 51.53 -20.40
N ALA A 908 17.00 50.33 -20.95
CA ALA A 908 18.08 49.41 -21.28
C ALA A 908 18.10 49.06 -22.77
N LEU A 909 19.29 49.06 -23.35
CA LEU A 909 19.60 48.46 -24.65
C LEU A 909 19.99 47.00 -24.40
N LEU A 910 19.24 46.07 -25.00
CA LEU A 910 19.37 44.63 -24.76
C LEU A 910 20.32 43.95 -25.75
N ASP A 911 20.65 42.69 -25.46
CA ASP A 911 21.54 41.81 -26.25
C ASP A 911 21.05 41.44 -27.67
N ASP A 912 19.84 41.82 -28.08
CA ASP A 912 19.36 41.76 -29.48
C ASP A 912 19.19 43.14 -30.13
N ALA A 913 19.84 44.17 -29.55
CA ALA A 913 19.78 45.57 -29.95
C ALA A 913 18.37 46.22 -29.93
N THR A 914 17.38 45.58 -29.29
CA THR A 914 16.10 46.24 -28.95
C THR A 914 16.17 46.99 -27.61
N VAL A 915 15.32 48.00 -27.46
CA VAL A 915 15.28 48.87 -26.27
C VAL A 915 13.98 48.65 -25.49
N LYS A 916 14.07 48.63 -24.16
CA LYS A 916 12.93 48.74 -23.24
C LYS A 916 13.13 49.93 -22.31
N CYS A 917 12.06 50.71 -22.09
CA CYS A 917 11.99 51.78 -21.10
C CYS A 917 10.93 51.46 -20.05
N TRP A 918 11.17 51.88 -18.81
CA TRP A 918 10.22 51.81 -17.69
C TRP A 918 10.39 53.05 -16.80
N GLY A 919 9.42 53.33 -15.93
CA GLY A 919 9.31 54.59 -15.19
C GLY A 919 8.10 55.40 -15.64
N ASN A 920 8.16 56.74 -15.54
CA ASN A 920 7.07 57.63 -15.93
C ASN A 920 6.95 57.83 -17.45
N GLY A 921 5.75 57.59 -18.01
CA GLY A 921 5.42 57.82 -19.41
C GLY A 921 4.67 59.11 -19.73
N HIS A 922 4.44 60.03 -18.78
CA HIS A 922 3.45 61.11 -18.94
C HIS A 922 3.79 62.16 -20.02
N SER A 923 5.07 62.27 -20.43
CA SER A 923 5.49 63.10 -21.58
C SER A 923 5.93 62.25 -22.78
N GLY A 924 5.51 60.99 -22.87
CA GLY A 924 5.86 60.05 -23.94
C GLY A 924 7.22 59.37 -23.77
N SER A 925 7.91 59.62 -22.64
CA SER A 925 9.32 59.28 -22.43
C SER A 925 9.65 57.78 -22.51
N LEU A 926 8.67 56.89 -22.30
CA LEU A 926 8.87 55.45 -22.49
C LEU A 926 8.87 55.02 -23.98
N GLY A 927 8.38 55.86 -24.89
CA GLY A 927 8.37 55.58 -26.33
C GLY A 927 7.35 54.53 -26.78
N LEU A 928 6.22 54.41 -26.06
CA LEU A 928 5.24 53.32 -26.25
C LEU A 928 3.93 53.77 -26.94
N GLY A 929 3.68 55.08 -27.05
CA GLY A 929 2.47 55.65 -27.65
C GLY A 929 1.30 55.81 -26.69
N TYR A 930 1.58 55.93 -25.38
CA TYR A 930 0.61 56.14 -24.30
C TYR A 930 1.29 56.71 -23.05
N PHE A 931 0.49 57.19 -22.09
CA PHE A 931 0.93 58.03 -20.96
C PHE A 931 1.31 57.27 -19.68
N ASP A 932 1.11 55.96 -19.66
CA ASP A 932 1.13 55.16 -18.42
C ASP A 932 2.53 55.12 -17.79
N THR A 933 2.58 54.96 -16.47
CA THR A 933 3.81 54.60 -15.76
C THR A 933 3.95 53.08 -15.84
N LEU A 934 5.17 52.55 -15.86
CA LEU A 934 5.43 51.11 -15.93
C LEU A 934 6.59 50.71 -15.01
N GLY A 935 6.45 49.58 -14.33
CA GLY A 935 7.41 49.06 -13.36
C GLY A 935 7.05 49.41 -11.91
N ASP A 936 5.96 50.16 -11.72
CA ASP A 936 5.35 50.49 -10.43
C ASP A 936 4.31 49.47 -9.95
N ASP A 937 3.75 48.63 -10.83
CA ASP A 937 2.79 47.57 -10.46
C ASP A 937 3.30 46.13 -10.79
N PRO A 938 2.83 45.09 -10.07
CA PRO A 938 3.29 43.72 -10.28
C PRO A 938 2.88 43.11 -11.63
N GLY A 939 3.87 42.70 -12.43
CA GLY A 939 3.66 41.97 -13.69
C GLY A 939 3.88 42.80 -14.96
N GLU A 940 4.19 44.09 -14.83
CA GLU A 940 4.50 44.98 -15.97
C GLU A 940 5.90 44.76 -16.54
N MET A 941 6.83 44.26 -15.71
CA MET A 941 8.23 44.02 -16.07
C MET A 941 8.42 42.65 -16.75
N GLY A 942 9.61 42.41 -17.31
CA GLY A 942 9.93 41.17 -18.01
C GLY A 942 9.39 41.14 -19.44
N ASP A 943 8.79 40.04 -19.85
CA ASP A 943 8.25 39.88 -21.21
C ASP A 943 6.95 40.66 -21.45
N ALA A 944 6.27 41.08 -20.38
CA ALA A 944 5.15 42.02 -20.47
C ALA A 944 5.61 43.44 -20.86
N LEU A 945 6.83 43.85 -20.47
CA LEU A 945 7.35 45.18 -20.75
C LEU A 945 7.60 45.34 -22.26
N PRO A 946 6.88 46.25 -22.96
CA PRO A 946 6.99 46.36 -24.41
C PRO A 946 8.38 46.82 -24.87
N ARG A 947 8.73 46.45 -26.10
CA ARG A 947 9.92 46.97 -26.80
C ARG A 947 9.55 48.24 -27.54
N ILE A 948 10.44 49.22 -27.55
CA ILE A 948 10.24 50.48 -28.28
C ILE A 948 10.30 50.22 -29.78
N ASN A 949 9.29 50.70 -30.50
CA ASN A 949 9.31 50.67 -31.96
C ASN A 949 10.19 51.81 -32.51
N LEU A 950 11.36 51.48 -33.03
CA LEU A 950 12.32 52.43 -33.62
C LEU A 950 12.18 52.55 -35.15
N GLY A 951 11.37 51.70 -35.78
CA GLY A 951 11.12 51.65 -37.22
C GLY A 951 11.29 50.24 -37.80
N THR A 952 10.75 50.02 -39.00
CA THR A 952 10.78 48.71 -39.66
C THR A 952 12.23 48.29 -39.97
N GLY A 953 12.67 47.18 -39.36
CA GLY A 953 14.02 46.63 -39.54
C GLY A 953 15.13 47.46 -38.90
N ARG A 954 14.83 48.33 -37.91
CA ARG A 954 15.80 49.26 -37.31
C ARG A 954 16.18 48.87 -35.88
N THR A 955 17.48 48.82 -35.60
CA THR A 955 18.07 48.52 -34.29
C THR A 955 18.79 49.72 -33.70
N ALA A 956 18.95 49.75 -32.37
CA ALA A 956 19.69 50.81 -31.68
C ALA A 956 21.16 50.43 -31.44
N THR A 957 22.08 51.30 -31.86
CA THR A 957 23.53 51.15 -31.60
C THR A 957 23.96 51.87 -30.32
N SER A 958 23.22 52.90 -29.91
CA SER A 958 23.36 53.51 -28.58
C SER A 958 22.07 54.22 -28.15
N LEU A 959 21.94 54.39 -26.84
CA LEU A 959 20.81 55.02 -26.16
C LEU A 959 21.34 56.04 -25.15
N THR A 960 20.64 57.16 -24.99
CA THR A 960 20.93 58.17 -23.95
C THR A 960 19.64 58.84 -23.50
N ILE A 961 19.57 59.21 -22.22
CA ILE A 961 18.35 59.68 -21.56
C ILE A 961 18.64 60.89 -20.65
N GLY A 962 17.68 61.80 -20.59
CA GLY A 962 17.58 62.88 -19.61
C GLY A 962 16.12 63.31 -19.49
N GLY A 963 15.79 64.55 -19.85
CA GLY A 963 14.39 65.01 -19.89
C GLY A 963 13.56 64.34 -20.99
N ASN A 964 14.25 63.85 -22.01
CA ASN A 964 13.76 63.02 -23.10
C ASN A 964 14.68 61.81 -23.29
N ALA A 965 14.39 60.93 -24.25
CA ALA A 965 15.29 59.86 -24.65
C ALA A 965 15.67 59.99 -26.13
N CYS A 966 16.87 59.54 -26.50
CA CYS A 966 17.33 59.48 -27.89
C CYS A 966 18.09 58.17 -28.15
N ALA A 967 17.74 57.50 -29.24
CA ALA A 967 18.49 56.36 -29.78
C ALA A 967 19.26 56.80 -31.04
N THR A 968 20.52 56.38 -31.15
CA THR A 968 21.25 56.35 -32.43
C THR A 968 21.03 54.97 -33.04
N LEU A 969 20.66 54.92 -34.31
CA LEU A 969 20.30 53.67 -34.99
C LEU A 969 21.48 53.09 -35.78
N ASP A 970 21.30 51.89 -36.33
CA ASP A 970 22.23 51.21 -37.25
C ASP A 970 22.58 51.99 -38.53
N ASP A 971 21.67 52.80 -39.07
CA ASP A 971 21.98 53.72 -40.18
C ASP A 971 22.72 55.01 -39.76
N GLY A 972 23.01 55.20 -38.47
CA GLY A 972 23.62 56.40 -37.92
C GLY A 972 22.68 57.62 -37.81
N SER A 973 21.39 57.47 -38.14
CA SER A 973 20.37 58.46 -37.82
C SER A 973 20.01 58.43 -36.33
N VAL A 974 19.36 59.51 -35.88
CA VAL A 974 18.98 59.72 -34.49
C VAL A 974 17.46 59.84 -34.43
N LYS A 975 16.81 59.11 -33.53
CA LYS A 975 15.39 59.31 -33.17
C LYS A 975 15.29 59.67 -31.70
N CYS A 976 14.51 60.71 -31.39
CA CYS A 976 14.29 61.20 -30.03
C CYS A 976 12.80 61.25 -29.72
N TRP A 977 12.42 60.90 -28.49
CA TRP A 977 11.04 60.89 -27.99
C TRP A 977 10.99 61.32 -26.51
N GLY A 978 9.79 61.65 -25.99
CA GLY A 978 9.62 62.21 -24.65
C GLY A 978 9.37 63.73 -24.62
N ASN A 979 9.88 64.41 -23.58
CA ASN A 979 9.65 65.84 -23.39
C ASN A 979 10.21 66.69 -24.55
N ASN A 980 9.45 67.69 -24.99
CA ASN A 980 9.81 68.58 -26.09
C ASN A 980 9.39 70.05 -25.89
N GLU A 981 9.04 70.49 -24.67
CA GLU A 981 8.48 71.84 -24.43
C GLU A 981 9.38 72.99 -24.95
N ASN A 982 10.71 72.79 -24.95
CA ASN A 982 11.69 73.72 -25.50
C ASN A 982 12.46 73.15 -26.71
N GLY A 983 11.88 72.19 -27.45
CA GLY A 983 12.47 71.65 -28.68
C GLY A 983 13.55 70.59 -28.50
N HIS A 984 13.66 69.96 -27.32
CA HIS A 984 14.75 69.04 -26.95
C HIS A 984 14.85 67.81 -27.89
N LEU A 985 13.76 67.44 -28.58
CA LEU A 985 13.75 66.35 -29.55
C LEU A 985 14.35 66.74 -30.91
N GLY A 986 14.50 68.04 -31.20
CA GLY A 986 15.11 68.52 -32.45
C GLY A 986 14.26 68.31 -33.70
N LEU A 987 12.93 68.29 -33.55
CA LEU A 987 11.98 68.01 -34.64
C LEU A 987 11.43 69.28 -35.33
N GLY A 988 11.69 70.47 -34.78
CA GLY A 988 11.19 71.75 -35.30
C GLY A 988 9.80 72.14 -34.81
N ASP A 989 9.37 71.54 -33.69
CA ASP A 989 8.10 71.78 -33.00
C ASP A 989 8.23 71.52 -31.48
N LYS A 990 7.15 71.78 -30.74
CA LYS A 990 7.06 71.63 -29.26
C LYS A 990 6.20 70.46 -28.79
N ALA A 991 5.63 69.67 -29.70
CA ALA A 991 4.81 68.54 -29.29
C ALA A 991 5.71 67.42 -28.76
N HIS A 992 5.23 66.72 -27.74
CA HIS A 992 5.84 65.46 -27.27
C HIS A 992 5.86 64.41 -28.40
N ARG A 993 6.49 63.26 -28.13
CA ARG A 993 6.41 62.08 -28.99
C ARG A 993 6.46 60.83 -28.12
N GLY A 994 5.66 59.84 -28.49
CA GLY A 994 5.57 58.57 -27.77
C GLY A 994 4.51 58.57 -26.67
N ASP A 995 3.73 59.65 -26.55
CA ASP A 995 2.58 59.79 -25.67
C ASP A 995 1.26 59.47 -26.38
N ALA A 996 1.19 59.52 -27.73
CA ALA A 996 0.01 59.13 -28.49
C ALA A 996 0.23 57.93 -29.43
N PRO A 997 -0.81 57.10 -29.71
CA PRO A 997 -0.69 55.95 -30.58
C PRO A 997 -0.32 56.34 -32.02
N GLY A 998 0.71 55.69 -32.56
CA GLY A 998 1.15 55.88 -33.96
C GLY A 998 2.19 56.97 -34.16
N GLU A 999 2.75 57.57 -33.10
CA GLU A 999 3.85 58.54 -33.20
C GLU A 999 5.24 57.89 -33.31
N MET A 1000 5.36 56.64 -32.88
CA MET A 1000 6.61 55.87 -32.82
C MET A 1000 6.85 55.04 -34.09
N GLY A 1001 7.97 54.33 -34.15
CA GLY A 1001 8.34 53.54 -35.33
C GLY A 1001 8.70 54.41 -36.53
N ASP A 1002 8.21 54.06 -37.71
CA ASP A 1002 8.47 54.79 -38.95
C ASP A 1002 7.76 56.15 -39.04
N ALA A 1003 6.78 56.41 -38.16
CA ALA A 1003 6.15 57.71 -38.02
C ALA A 1003 7.02 58.74 -37.27
N LEU A 1004 7.95 58.28 -36.42
CA LEU A 1004 8.86 59.16 -35.69
C LEU A 1004 9.99 59.64 -36.64
N PRO A 1005 10.08 60.94 -36.97
CA PRO A 1005 11.13 61.43 -37.85
C PRO A 1005 12.51 61.29 -37.22
N ALA A 1006 13.54 61.14 -38.05
CA ALA A 1006 14.91 61.31 -37.61
C ALA A 1006 15.22 62.80 -37.36
N VAL A 1007 16.05 63.09 -36.37
CA VAL A 1007 16.54 64.44 -36.07
C VAL A 1007 17.39 64.94 -37.24
N ALA A 1008 17.08 66.12 -37.77
CA ALA A 1008 17.86 66.75 -38.81
C ALA A 1008 19.13 67.38 -38.22
N LEU A 1009 20.31 66.89 -38.63
CA LEU A 1009 21.62 67.24 -38.08
C LEU A 1009 22.60 67.75 -39.13
#